data_AF-A0A4U1JAB7-F1
#
_entry.id   AF-A0A4U1JAB7-F1
#
_cell.length_a   1.000
_cell.length_b   1.000
_cell.length_c   1.000
_cell.angle_alpha   90.00
_cell.angle_beta   90.00
_cell.angle_gamma   90.00
#
_symmetry.space_group_name_H-M   'P 1'
#
loop_
_entity.id
_entity.type
_entity.pdbx_description
1 polymer ?
#
loop_
_entity_poly.entity_id
_entity_poly.type
_entity_poly.pdbx_seq_one_letter_code
_entity_poly.pdbx_strand_id
1 'polypeptide(L)'
;MRLAIVATPSLLSDMRAPPGALDGDILRSRLPLDDTAFEVVDIDPHVDLAEQLDTLFEQRKPGPEDELLFYVSSPVAVSVDGEFFLCLDPENPQTGDALADVVAVFQDHVSGPVLFVLECRHAPAPADPFRSATVVAAAKDAVNPQRSGIELLIAARPSAPGVEDRPSPFTRALINAFDDADAETGLLARMLYERIKEGLVGVVPCFAHARGWTPFALIPVPVGSTIWKDAGVPALADAPSTLDAEALARGERLEEVTLESEAAEALLGSLGKPHARSVRVEAVEPPPLREGSPENMPQSVDVVLDDAAFGERGPVTTLRSRILPSSTAPEPAPEITQESTTEPEPEPAPSIAPEPARILQASEPSAAYVATTLPEDRSFTRPEASVPRVIIQEPVPPSVAPATTPSPQAEEVSPAPAPRITVVPEIPEPAATTVASPRVSSPPPVPTTSPNASPAPETPPAVETSPAVHHRDVGDAMLAAKDHEGALGEYRKALGHLAPGDTEERAELYVRLATAKWGQEKRKEAISNLDKALTLRPEYRPALEALIVLNVTERDFRAVHAAEERLLATLTSETERFEHLMEFGDRWESIGSDPGRARASFERARDIRPEDLLVLGKLRRLYEHASEIDKVIESRRRIAELTPVPRDRAASYLELATYCQEIEREELAIEMLELAIDSDSSMIEPLDTLARILSERQEWSQLEAIYRRALARLDRLPQGEPRRRAAWEIGRRLGLLFRDHLEDPLVALAYFERSVDERPEDLGGHLVVADLARTIGRHERALVHLRDAAKLDPQRAQSYHDIFDVAQKLRQPDVAYTASVVTAHLGVVESREKFLYDEHKPNGVPRFLSAMPTEGWDLLRDERRDTLTEGVLEAIAGAAIAARLEQLESDGRLPALDASQKQDLQRSTISIVRSFAWGSHFLGVTPPDVYVREDAGVSLVAIPATDATVLAGQHALRGRTLAELAFLVGRHLTYHVGHHRLLLFYPSLEELSACFVSAIAIALPDEPIPAKIRDVVLAFKPLFEAHLDDEQRKALEEAVSAFAAANVRPDLPRWAAAVERCATRAGYLLCGSLDVVATLLRAEPRGALDAETKIADLLGFTVSEAHSTLRESMGISVQP
;
A
#
# COMPACT_ATOMS: atom_id res chain seq x y z
N MET A 1 42.27 -7.16 -4.20
CA MET A 1 42.46 -6.08 -3.20
C MET A 1 41.10 -5.82 -2.55
N ARG A 2 41.04 -5.35 -1.30
CA ARG A 2 39.80 -4.84 -0.72
C ARG A 2 40.02 -3.37 -0.38
N LEU A 3 39.22 -2.48 -0.96
CA LEU A 3 39.36 -1.03 -0.79
C LEU A 3 38.03 -0.46 -0.28
N ALA A 4 38.07 0.30 0.82
CA ALA A 4 36.89 0.97 1.36
C ALA A 4 37.06 2.49 1.29
N ILE A 5 36.27 3.15 0.46
CA ILE A 5 36.30 4.60 0.29
C ILE A 5 35.22 5.21 1.18
N VAL A 6 35.62 6.09 2.10
CA VAL A 6 34.74 6.66 3.14
C VAL A 6 34.55 8.16 2.90
N ALA A 7 33.38 8.54 2.40
CA ALA A 7 32.99 9.92 2.16
C ALA A 7 32.01 10.42 3.24
N THR A 8 32.43 11.41 4.03
CA THR A 8 31.63 12.00 5.11
C THR A 8 31.90 13.49 5.21
N PRO A 9 30.89 14.35 5.42
CA PRO A 9 31.11 15.75 5.77
C PRO A 9 32.02 15.83 6.99
N SER A 10 33.13 16.55 6.85
CA SER A 10 34.15 16.67 7.88
C SER A 10 34.79 18.06 7.80
N LEU A 11 35.20 18.60 8.95
CA LEU A 11 36.05 19.78 9.03
C LEU A 11 37.42 19.34 9.52
N LEU A 12 38.47 20.02 9.03
CA LEU A 12 39.87 19.62 9.19
C LEU A 12 40.27 19.21 10.63
N SER A 13 41.16 18.22 10.68
CA SER A 13 41.54 17.26 11.76
C SER A 13 41.49 17.64 13.25
N ASP A 14 41.36 18.91 13.63
CA ASP A 14 41.79 19.39 14.95
C ASP A 14 40.65 19.72 15.92
N MET A 15 39.41 19.97 15.47
CA MET A 15 38.32 20.46 16.36
C MET A 15 36.91 19.96 15.99
N ARG A 16 36.52 18.81 16.54
CA ARG A 16 35.16 18.20 16.57
C ARG A 16 34.53 17.82 15.22
N ALA A 17 34.14 16.54 15.13
CA ALA A 17 33.26 15.99 14.11
C ALA A 17 31.99 16.85 13.88
N PRO A 18 31.70 17.31 12.64
CA PRO A 18 30.41 17.89 12.28
C PRO A 18 29.31 16.80 12.14
N PRO A 19 28.02 17.17 12.00
CA PRO A 19 26.90 16.22 11.93
C PRO A 19 26.98 15.22 10.76
N GLY A 20 27.53 14.03 11.05
CA GLY A 20 27.77 12.96 10.09
C GLY A 20 29.13 12.26 10.24
N ALA A 21 30.17 12.98 10.69
CA ALA A 21 31.52 12.43 10.72
C ALA A 21 31.69 11.23 11.68
N LEU A 22 30.87 11.15 12.74
CA LEU A 22 30.87 10.02 13.69
C LEU A 22 30.61 8.65 13.04
N ASP A 23 29.93 8.62 11.90
CA ASP A 23 29.72 7.39 11.13
C ASP A 23 31.01 6.94 10.43
N GLY A 24 31.67 7.88 9.76
CA GLY A 24 32.95 7.66 9.10
C GLY A 24 34.03 7.26 10.10
N ASP A 25 34.09 7.92 11.26
CA ASP A 25 35.08 7.63 12.30
C ASP A 25 35.01 6.20 12.83
N ILE A 26 33.80 5.63 12.96
CA ILE A 26 33.66 4.23 13.34
C ILE A 26 33.97 3.29 12.16
N LEU A 27 33.53 3.59 10.93
CA LEU A 27 33.86 2.77 9.76
C LEU A 27 35.38 2.72 9.50
N ARG A 28 36.07 3.87 9.58
CA ARG A 28 37.55 3.99 9.56
C ARG A 28 38.23 3.09 10.58
N SER A 29 37.62 2.92 11.77
CA SER A 29 38.15 2.06 12.83
C SER A 29 37.83 0.58 12.66
N ARG A 30 36.77 0.23 11.90
CA ARG A 30 36.21 -1.14 11.85
C ARG A 30 36.54 -1.92 10.59
N LEU A 31 36.54 -1.27 9.43
CA LEU A 31 36.80 -1.90 8.12
C LEU A 31 38.25 -2.38 7.90
N PRO A 32 39.29 -1.82 8.57
CA PRO A 32 40.65 -2.36 8.49
C PRO A 32 40.95 -3.58 9.39
N LEU A 33 39.97 -4.11 10.14
CA LEU A 33 40.22 -5.27 11.02
C LEU A 33 40.36 -6.56 10.20
N ASP A 34 41.08 -7.56 10.74
CA ASP A 34 41.50 -8.77 10.00
C ASP A 34 40.35 -9.59 9.37
N ASP A 35 39.12 -9.44 9.85
CA ASP A 35 37.91 -10.10 9.32
C ASP A 35 37.38 -9.46 8.02
N THR A 36 37.64 -8.17 7.84
CA THR A 36 37.09 -7.32 6.77
C THR A 36 38.18 -6.83 5.84
N ALA A 37 39.38 -6.56 6.38
CA ALA A 37 40.65 -6.38 5.68
C ALA A 37 40.61 -5.34 4.53
N PHE A 38 39.79 -4.30 4.65
CA PHE A 38 39.77 -3.19 3.69
C PHE A 38 40.90 -2.21 3.96
N GLU A 39 41.64 -1.83 2.92
CA GLU A 39 42.41 -0.58 2.94
C GLU A 39 41.40 0.58 2.88
N VAL A 40 41.29 1.35 3.97
CA VAL A 40 40.40 2.52 4.01
C VAL A 40 41.07 3.73 3.37
N VAL A 41 40.34 4.40 2.47
CA VAL A 41 40.72 5.66 1.84
C VAL A 41 39.69 6.73 2.21
N ASP A 42 40.17 7.85 2.72
CA ASP A 42 39.36 9.03 3.03
C ASP A 42 39.22 9.95 1.82
N ILE A 43 38.02 10.52 1.67
CA ILE A 43 37.70 11.57 0.71
C ILE A 43 37.80 12.95 1.38
N ASP A 44 38.35 13.94 0.67
CA ASP A 44 38.32 15.36 1.09
C ASP A 44 36.97 15.98 0.69
N PRO A 45 36.09 16.35 1.63
CA PRO A 45 34.73 16.83 1.34
C PRO A 45 34.70 18.24 0.71
N HIS A 46 35.84 18.91 0.52
CA HIS A 46 35.94 20.19 -0.19
C HIS A 46 36.45 20.06 -1.64
N VAL A 47 36.62 18.83 -2.14
CA VAL A 47 37.00 18.52 -3.52
C VAL A 47 35.85 17.78 -4.19
N ASP A 48 35.66 17.99 -5.49
CA ASP A 48 34.69 17.24 -6.31
C ASP A 48 34.94 15.73 -6.17
N LEU A 49 33.92 15.01 -5.70
CA LEU A 49 34.00 13.58 -5.41
C LEU A 49 34.32 12.76 -6.67
N ALA A 50 33.82 13.13 -7.85
CA ALA A 50 34.06 12.40 -9.08
C ALA A 50 35.50 12.62 -9.59
N GLU A 51 35.99 13.87 -9.62
CA GLU A 51 37.39 14.18 -9.97
C GLU A 51 38.38 13.50 -9.02
N GLN A 52 38.06 13.42 -7.72
CA GLN A 52 38.90 12.76 -6.73
C GLN A 52 38.88 11.23 -6.85
N LEU A 53 37.73 10.61 -7.15
CA LEU A 53 37.62 9.18 -7.40
C LEU A 53 38.34 8.75 -8.69
N ASP A 54 38.20 9.51 -9.77
CA ASP A 54 38.91 9.30 -11.04
C ASP A 54 40.43 9.34 -10.78
N THR A 55 40.90 10.42 -10.15
CA THR A 55 42.30 10.60 -9.73
C THR A 55 42.82 9.45 -8.84
N LEU A 56 41.98 8.89 -7.97
CA LEU A 56 42.30 7.75 -7.12
C LEU A 56 42.41 6.46 -7.95
N PHE A 57 41.49 6.21 -8.87
CA PHE A 57 41.48 4.99 -9.68
C PHE A 57 42.53 5.02 -10.81
N GLU A 58 42.87 6.18 -11.38
CA GLU A 58 44.05 6.36 -12.23
C GLU A 58 45.34 5.92 -11.53
N GLN A 59 45.45 6.16 -10.21
CA GLN A 59 46.63 5.81 -9.42
C GLN A 59 46.62 4.35 -8.94
N ARG A 60 45.47 3.84 -8.49
CA ARG A 60 45.32 2.50 -7.90
C ARG A 60 45.09 1.40 -8.93
N LYS A 61 44.41 1.71 -10.04
CA LYS A 61 44.06 0.81 -11.15
C LYS A 61 43.45 -0.53 -10.71
N PRO A 62 42.25 -0.50 -10.09
CA PRO A 62 41.62 -1.70 -9.54
C PRO A 62 41.28 -2.73 -10.64
N GLY A 63 41.69 -3.98 -10.42
CA GLY A 63 41.46 -5.10 -11.31
C GLY A 63 40.12 -5.84 -11.08
N PRO A 64 39.84 -6.91 -11.85
CA PRO A 64 38.61 -7.69 -11.71
C PRO A 64 38.52 -8.51 -10.42
N GLU A 65 39.66 -8.73 -9.73
CA GLU A 65 39.76 -9.42 -8.43
C GLU A 65 39.85 -8.41 -7.25
N ASP A 66 39.49 -7.14 -7.49
CA ASP A 66 39.47 -6.08 -6.47
C ASP A 66 38.04 -5.73 -6.08
N GLU A 67 37.75 -5.83 -4.77
CA GLU A 67 36.43 -5.55 -4.19
C GLU A 67 36.42 -4.13 -3.60
N LEU A 68 35.53 -3.27 -4.12
CA LEU A 68 35.43 -1.86 -3.74
C LEU A 68 34.12 -1.57 -2.99
N LEU A 69 34.27 -1.15 -1.73
CA LEU A 69 33.19 -0.65 -0.88
C LEU A 69 33.20 0.88 -0.91
N PHE A 70 32.13 1.51 -1.39
CA PHE A 70 31.94 2.96 -1.29
C PHE A 70 30.92 3.27 -0.20
N TYR A 71 31.39 3.86 0.90
CA TYR A 71 30.55 4.25 2.02
C TYR A 71 30.36 5.77 2.07
N VAL A 72 29.11 6.20 2.22
CA VAL A 72 28.76 7.62 2.35
C VAL A 72 27.85 7.83 3.55
N SER A 73 28.07 8.89 4.33
CA SER A 73 27.10 9.37 5.34
C SER A 73 26.93 10.88 5.25
N SER A 74 25.96 11.34 4.46
CA SER A 74 25.89 12.74 4.01
C SER A 74 24.48 13.34 4.04
N PRO A 75 24.34 14.67 4.19
CA PRO A 75 23.20 15.41 3.66
C PRO A 75 23.03 15.16 2.17
N VAL A 76 21.78 15.10 1.70
CA VAL A 76 21.46 14.86 0.28
C VAL A 76 20.38 15.81 -0.25
N ALA A 77 20.49 16.14 -1.53
CA ALA A 77 19.48 16.86 -2.29
C ALA A 77 18.97 15.99 -3.45
N VAL A 78 17.71 16.21 -3.83
CA VAL A 78 17.10 15.64 -5.03
C VAL A 78 16.50 16.81 -5.83
N SER A 79 16.81 16.92 -7.12
CA SER A 79 16.30 18.00 -7.98
C SER A 79 14.83 17.82 -8.32
N VAL A 80 14.21 18.85 -8.92
CA VAL A 80 12.82 18.78 -9.40
C VAL A 80 12.66 17.74 -10.52
N ASP A 81 13.74 17.47 -11.26
CA ASP A 81 13.81 16.52 -12.35
C ASP A 81 14.23 15.10 -11.91
N GLY A 82 14.53 14.92 -10.61
CA GLY A 82 14.79 13.62 -9.97
C GLY A 82 16.27 13.26 -9.77
N GLU A 83 17.21 14.13 -10.16
CA GLU A 83 18.65 13.89 -10.01
C GLU A 83 19.06 13.92 -8.53
N PHE A 84 19.98 13.04 -8.14
CA PHE A 84 20.40 12.85 -6.75
C PHE A 84 21.82 13.37 -6.50
N PHE A 85 22.00 14.19 -5.45
CA PHE A 85 23.26 14.86 -5.12
C PHE A 85 23.74 14.59 -3.69
N LEU A 86 25.04 14.34 -3.54
CA LEU A 86 25.74 14.11 -2.28
C LEU A 86 26.35 15.41 -1.75
N CYS A 87 25.71 16.05 -0.77
CA CYS A 87 26.14 17.34 -0.21
C CYS A 87 27.22 17.16 0.86
N LEU A 88 28.43 16.78 0.44
CA LEU A 88 29.55 16.46 1.34
C LEU A 88 30.19 17.70 2.00
N ASP A 89 30.28 18.84 1.30
CA ASP A 89 30.94 20.04 1.81
C ASP A 89 30.15 20.68 2.98
N PRO A 90 30.71 20.72 4.22
CA PRO A 90 30.04 21.36 5.35
C PRO A 90 30.03 22.89 5.28
N GLU A 91 30.86 23.53 4.45
CA GLU A 91 30.81 24.99 4.22
C GLU A 91 29.76 25.37 3.16
N ASN A 92 29.52 24.51 2.16
CA ASN A 92 28.51 24.71 1.12
C ASN A 92 27.43 23.60 1.10
N PRO A 93 26.65 23.38 2.17
CA PRO A 93 25.69 22.26 2.32
C PRO A 93 24.41 22.39 1.47
N GLN A 94 24.46 23.16 0.37
CA GLN A 94 23.44 23.25 -0.68
C GLN A 94 24.01 22.85 -2.06
N THR A 95 25.33 22.65 -2.13
CA THR A 95 26.05 22.08 -3.27
C THR A 95 26.32 20.61 -2.96
N GLY A 96 26.45 19.77 -3.99
CA GLY A 96 26.80 18.37 -3.82
C GLY A 96 26.98 17.69 -5.17
N ASP A 97 27.69 16.58 -5.18
CA ASP A 97 28.13 15.92 -6.41
C ASP A 97 27.06 14.92 -6.88
N ALA A 98 26.85 14.83 -8.19
CA ALA A 98 25.79 13.97 -8.73
C ALA A 98 26.15 12.49 -8.59
N LEU A 99 25.27 11.70 -7.97
CA LEU A 99 25.51 10.27 -7.76
C LEU A 99 25.63 9.50 -9.08
N ALA A 100 25.02 9.98 -10.16
CA ALA A 100 25.17 9.40 -11.50
C ALA A 100 26.60 9.55 -12.07
N ASP A 101 27.27 10.68 -11.81
CA ASP A 101 28.64 10.92 -12.28
C ASP A 101 29.64 10.09 -11.46
N VAL A 102 29.41 9.99 -10.15
CA VAL A 102 30.14 9.06 -9.26
C VAL A 102 30.01 7.61 -9.76
N VAL A 103 28.80 7.18 -10.12
CA VAL A 103 28.53 5.84 -10.69
C VAL A 103 29.28 5.64 -12.00
N ALA A 104 29.32 6.64 -12.88
CA ALA A 104 30.07 6.58 -14.14
C ALA A 104 31.58 6.37 -13.90
N VAL A 105 32.19 7.11 -12.97
CA VAL A 105 33.61 6.93 -12.60
C VAL A 105 33.90 5.52 -12.09
N PHE A 106 33.01 4.93 -11.27
CA PHE A 106 33.14 3.52 -10.89
C PHE A 106 32.99 2.57 -12.10
N GLN A 107 32.03 2.80 -13.00
CA GLN A 107 31.79 1.95 -14.18
C GLN A 107 32.91 2.00 -15.24
N ASP A 108 33.60 3.12 -15.38
CA ASP A 108 34.67 3.29 -16.37
C ASP A 108 36.05 2.79 -15.84
N HIS A 109 36.24 2.73 -14.52
CA HIS A 109 37.55 2.42 -13.91
C HIS A 109 37.60 1.11 -13.10
N VAL A 110 36.47 0.53 -12.70
CA VAL A 110 36.41 -0.64 -11.80
C VAL A 110 35.78 -1.83 -12.51
N SER A 111 36.52 -2.95 -12.55
CA SER A 111 36.09 -4.20 -13.21
C SER A 111 35.76 -5.34 -12.24
N GLY A 112 36.04 -5.18 -10.95
CA GLY A 112 35.69 -6.12 -9.88
C GLY A 112 34.38 -5.76 -9.16
N PRO A 113 34.01 -6.50 -8.11
CA PRO A 113 32.77 -6.26 -7.36
C PRO A 113 32.72 -4.89 -6.70
N VAL A 114 31.59 -4.19 -6.79
CA VAL A 114 31.37 -2.87 -6.18
C VAL A 114 30.08 -2.86 -5.34
N LEU A 115 30.17 -2.33 -4.12
CA LEU A 115 29.03 -2.10 -3.23
C LEU A 115 29.00 -0.65 -2.75
N PHE A 116 27.88 0.03 -3.00
CA PHE A 116 27.57 1.34 -2.44
C PHE A 116 26.76 1.17 -1.15
N VAL A 117 27.16 1.87 -0.08
CA VAL A 117 26.50 1.88 1.24
C VAL A 117 26.25 3.33 1.64
N LEU A 118 25.00 3.78 1.52
CA LEU A 118 24.64 5.21 1.61
C LEU A 118 23.75 5.47 2.84
N GLU A 119 24.21 6.33 3.76
CA GLU A 119 23.38 6.97 4.79
C GLU A 119 23.06 8.41 4.33
N CYS A 120 21.76 8.70 4.22
CA CYS A 120 21.25 9.88 3.54
C CYS A 120 20.35 10.72 4.47
N ARG A 121 20.79 11.95 4.78
CA ARG A 121 20.05 12.92 5.59
C ARG A 121 19.38 13.96 4.71
N HIS A 122 18.05 13.94 4.60
CA HIS A 122 17.33 14.97 3.83
C HIS A 122 16.67 16.00 4.74
N ALA A 123 16.43 17.21 4.22
CA ALA A 123 15.71 18.25 4.96
C ALA A 123 14.30 17.76 5.40
N PRO A 124 13.86 18.02 6.65
CA PRO A 124 12.52 17.64 7.11
C PRO A 124 11.40 18.23 6.24
N ALA A 125 10.40 17.42 5.91
CA ALA A 125 9.23 17.84 5.15
C ALA A 125 7.95 17.35 5.84
N PRO A 126 7.40 18.08 6.84
CA PRO A 126 6.18 17.66 7.54
C PRO A 126 4.91 17.63 6.67
N ALA A 127 4.99 18.09 5.42
CA ALA A 127 3.94 17.98 4.40
C ALA A 127 4.15 16.80 3.42
N ASP A 128 5.30 16.11 3.48
CA ASP A 128 5.62 14.93 2.66
C ASP A 128 6.21 13.82 3.55
N PRO A 129 5.37 12.90 4.07
CA PRO A 129 5.83 11.80 4.90
C PRO A 129 6.60 10.73 4.12
N PHE A 130 6.62 10.79 2.77
CA PHE A 130 7.30 9.84 1.90
C PHE A 130 8.64 10.36 1.38
N ARG A 131 9.12 11.54 1.84
CA ARG A 131 10.38 12.12 1.35
C ARG A 131 11.58 11.18 1.46
N SER A 132 11.65 10.36 2.51
CA SER A 132 12.71 9.35 2.67
C SER A 132 12.61 8.23 1.62
N ALA A 133 11.40 7.85 1.20
CA ALA A 133 11.16 6.92 0.10
C ALA A 133 11.63 7.51 -1.24
N THR A 134 11.28 8.78 -1.50
CA THR A 134 11.68 9.52 -2.72
C THR A 134 13.20 9.62 -2.86
N VAL A 135 13.90 9.86 -1.74
CA VAL A 135 15.37 9.87 -1.67
C VAL A 135 15.95 8.49 -2.02
N VAL A 136 15.38 7.40 -1.50
CA VAL A 136 15.82 6.04 -1.84
C VAL A 136 15.52 5.66 -3.29
N ALA A 137 14.38 6.08 -3.84
CA ALA A 137 14.04 5.87 -5.25
C ALA A 137 15.03 6.57 -6.17
N ALA A 138 15.26 7.88 -5.99
CA ALA A 138 16.21 8.66 -6.79
C ALA A 138 17.65 8.11 -6.72
N ALA A 139 18.08 7.55 -5.57
CA ALA A 139 19.36 6.85 -5.47
C ALA A 139 19.39 5.51 -6.23
N LYS A 140 18.33 4.70 -6.15
CA LYS A 140 18.20 3.46 -6.94
C LYS A 140 18.23 3.76 -8.45
N ASP A 141 17.57 4.83 -8.88
CA ASP A 141 17.53 5.26 -10.29
C ASP A 141 18.89 5.78 -10.77
N ALA A 142 19.59 6.58 -9.94
CA ALA A 142 20.92 7.11 -10.26
C ALA A 142 22.02 6.03 -10.28
N VAL A 143 21.98 5.06 -9.37
CA VAL A 143 22.93 3.93 -9.36
C VAL A 143 22.58 2.89 -10.42
N ASN A 144 21.28 2.68 -10.69
CA ASN A 144 20.73 1.64 -11.57
C ASN A 144 21.50 0.30 -11.48
N PRO A 145 21.44 -0.44 -10.35
CA PRO A 145 22.23 -1.65 -10.11
C PRO A 145 22.18 -2.72 -11.21
N GLN A 146 21.08 -2.80 -11.97
CA GLN A 146 20.97 -3.73 -13.11
C GLN A 146 21.78 -3.30 -14.35
N ARG A 147 22.06 -2.01 -14.51
CA ARG A 147 22.83 -1.42 -15.63
C ARG A 147 24.27 -1.11 -15.26
N SER A 148 24.55 -0.71 -14.02
CA SER A 148 25.90 -0.41 -13.53
C SER A 148 26.63 -1.64 -13.00
N GLY A 149 25.89 -2.67 -12.58
CA GLY A 149 26.43 -3.84 -11.88
C GLY A 149 26.76 -3.59 -10.40
N ILE A 150 26.66 -2.35 -9.93
CA ILE A 150 26.97 -1.93 -8.55
C ILE A 150 25.85 -2.37 -7.61
N GLU A 151 26.19 -3.12 -6.56
CA GLU A 151 25.23 -3.46 -5.50
C GLU A 151 24.99 -2.25 -4.59
N LEU A 152 23.77 -2.07 -4.05
CA LEU A 152 23.38 -0.90 -3.28
C LEU A 152 22.67 -1.26 -1.97
N LEU A 153 23.15 -0.69 -0.87
CA LEU A 153 22.46 -0.58 0.41
C LEU A 153 22.26 0.90 0.73
N ILE A 154 21.03 1.32 1.02
CA ILE A 154 20.73 2.74 1.30
C ILE A 154 19.71 2.91 2.43
N ALA A 155 20.04 3.80 3.37
CA ALA A 155 19.19 4.28 4.44
C ALA A 155 18.94 5.78 4.29
N ALA A 156 17.67 6.23 4.36
CA ALA A 156 17.29 7.63 4.29
C ALA A 156 16.46 8.06 5.51
N ARG A 157 16.76 9.25 6.04
CA ARG A 157 16.05 9.86 7.18
C ARG A 157 16.01 11.39 7.10
N PRO A 158 15.05 12.04 7.77
CA PRO A 158 15.09 13.49 7.95
C PRO A 158 16.23 13.90 8.90
N SER A 159 16.86 15.05 8.64
CA SER A 159 17.87 15.65 9.53
C SER A 159 17.29 15.96 10.91
N ALA A 160 17.99 15.59 11.98
CA ALA A 160 17.57 15.91 13.35
C ALA A 160 17.90 17.37 13.73
N PRO A 161 17.06 18.05 14.55
CA PRO A 161 17.34 19.41 15.01
C PRO A 161 18.38 19.42 16.15
N GLY A 162 19.66 19.49 15.81
CA GLY A 162 20.76 19.60 16.76
C GLY A 162 22.14 19.29 16.16
N VAL A 163 23.13 19.08 17.03
CA VAL A 163 24.38 18.41 16.66
C VAL A 163 24.21 16.93 17.00
N GLU A 164 24.55 16.03 16.07
CA GLU A 164 24.42 14.59 16.28
C GLU A 164 25.64 14.08 17.08
N ASP A 165 25.50 14.01 18.41
CA ASP A 165 26.53 13.49 19.35
C ASP A 165 26.66 11.94 19.33
N ARG A 166 26.03 11.24 18.37
CA ARG A 166 26.07 9.78 18.21
C ARG A 166 26.05 9.37 16.73
N PRO A 167 26.66 8.23 16.36
CA PRO A 167 26.54 7.67 15.01
C PRO A 167 25.09 7.28 14.68
N SER A 168 24.77 7.24 13.40
CA SER A 168 23.43 6.95 12.91
C SER A 168 22.96 5.54 13.30
N PRO A 169 21.65 5.30 13.36
CA PRO A 169 21.14 3.96 13.64
C PRO A 169 21.50 2.92 12.58
N PHE A 170 21.57 3.32 11.30
CA PHE A 170 21.97 2.45 10.20
C PHE A 170 23.43 2.02 10.35
N THR A 171 24.34 2.99 10.55
CA THR A 171 25.77 2.73 10.75
C THR A 171 26.02 1.91 12.02
N ARG A 172 25.26 2.13 13.09
CA ARG A 172 25.30 1.28 14.28
C ARG A 172 24.82 -0.15 14.02
N ALA A 173 23.74 -0.35 13.26
CA ALA A 173 23.26 -1.69 12.92
C ALA A 173 24.24 -2.42 11.98
N LEU A 174 24.84 -1.70 11.04
CA LEU A 174 25.93 -2.18 10.17
C LEU A 174 27.13 -2.66 11.00
N ILE A 175 27.61 -1.86 11.95
CA ILE A 175 28.72 -2.21 12.86
C ILE A 175 28.37 -3.39 13.74
N ASN A 176 27.22 -3.38 14.41
CA ASN A 176 26.76 -4.53 15.19
C ASN A 176 26.70 -5.80 14.34
N ALA A 177 26.22 -5.72 13.10
CA ALA A 177 26.11 -6.87 12.22
C ALA A 177 27.45 -7.38 11.67
N PHE A 178 28.48 -6.54 11.57
CA PHE A 178 29.88 -6.95 11.39
C PHE A 178 30.41 -7.66 12.64
N ASP A 179 30.16 -7.13 13.84
CA ASP A 179 30.64 -7.71 15.11
C ASP A 179 29.92 -9.03 15.50
N ASP A 180 28.65 -9.17 15.11
CA ASP A 180 27.83 -10.38 15.27
C ASP A 180 28.03 -11.39 14.11
N ALA A 181 28.95 -11.15 13.17
CA ALA A 181 29.19 -12.04 12.03
C ALA A 181 30.40 -12.96 12.26
N ASP A 182 30.24 -14.23 11.88
CA ASP A 182 31.32 -15.21 11.97
C ASP A 182 32.23 -15.10 10.75
N ALA A 183 33.47 -14.70 10.98
CA ALA A 183 34.52 -14.54 9.97
C ALA A 183 34.88 -15.87 9.26
N GLU A 184 34.58 -17.04 9.84
CA GLU A 184 34.73 -18.32 9.15
C GLU A 184 33.58 -18.62 8.17
N THR A 185 32.45 -17.90 8.27
CA THR A 185 31.29 -18.05 7.36
C THR A 185 31.24 -16.96 6.27
N GLY A 186 31.67 -15.74 6.61
CA GLY A 186 31.54 -14.56 5.76
C GLY A 186 30.14 -13.93 5.78
N LEU A 187 30.02 -12.73 5.21
CA LEU A 187 28.80 -11.93 5.25
C LEU A 187 28.58 -11.23 3.90
N LEU A 188 27.53 -11.59 3.17
CA LEU A 188 27.13 -10.89 1.94
C LEU A 188 26.28 -9.64 2.25
N ALA A 189 26.31 -8.63 1.38
CA ALA A 189 25.50 -7.41 1.49
C ALA A 189 24.00 -7.70 1.67
N ARG A 190 23.47 -8.69 0.92
CA ARG A 190 22.10 -9.18 1.08
C ARG A 190 21.83 -9.82 2.45
N MET A 191 22.79 -10.55 3.03
CA MET A 191 22.65 -11.16 4.35
C MET A 191 22.67 -10.09 5.46
N LEU A 192 23.51 -9.06 5.30
CA LEU A 192 23.48 -7.88 6.16
C LEU A 192 22.09 -7.23 6.14
N TYR A 193 21.55 -6.93 4.95
CA TYR A 193 20.21 -6.33 4.80
C TYR A 193 19.14 -7.13 5.54
N GLU A 194 19.08 -8.45 5.28
CA GLU A 194 18.12 -9.35 5.94
C GLU A 194 18.29 -9.39 7.46
N ARG A 195 19.53 -9.31 7.97
CA ARG A 195 19.84 -9.30 9.40
C ARG A 195 19.45 -7.99 10.09
N ILE A 196 19.59 -6.83 9.44
CA ILE A 196 19.41 -5.53 10.10
C ILE A 196 18.07 -4.86 9.84
N LYS A 197 17.33 -5.21 8.78
CA LYS A 197 16.08 -4.52 8.39
C LYS A 197 15.08 -4.43 9.54
N GLU A 198 14.78 -5.55 10.22
CA GLU A 198 13.81 -5.59 11.33
C GLU A 198 14.22 -4.69 12.50
N GLY A 199 15.53 -4.56 12.78
CA GLY A 199 16.08 -3.69 13.83
C GLY A 199 16.16 -2.21 13.44
N LEU A 200 15.94 -1.89 12.17
CA LEU A 200 15.85 -0.51 11.66
C LEU A 200 14.38 -0.06 11.48
N VAL A 201 13.42 -0.98 11.53
CA VAL A 201 12.00 -0.65 11.68
C VAL A 201 11.79 0.11 13.00
N GLY A 202 10.93 1.13 12.96
CA GLY A 202 10.83 2.16 14.01
C GLY A 202 11.84 3.30 13.85
N VAL A 203 13.05 2.99 13.39
CA VAL A 203 14.23 3.82 13.65
C VAL A 203 14.73 4.60 12.43
N VAL A 204 14.65 4.01 11.23
CA VAL A 204 15.06 4.63 9.97
C VAL A 204 13.85 4.72 9.02
N PRO A 205 13.36 5.93 8.67
CA PRO A 205 12.14 6.13 7.87
C PRO A 205 12.10 5.53 6.45
N CYS A 206 13.25 5.13 5.88
CA CYS A 206 13.31 4.29 4.69
C CYS A 206 14.67 3.57 4.62
N PHE A 207 14.68 2.26 4.41
CA PHE A 207 15.91 1.46 4.21
C PHE A 207 15.67 0.44 3.09
N ALA A 208 16.65 0.23 2.21
CA ALA A 208 16.52 -0.67 1.07
C ALA A 208 17.84 -1.32 0.63
N HIS A 209 17.71 -2.46 -0.03
CA HIS A 209 18.75 -3.14 -0.81
C HIS A 209 18.35 -3.17 -2.29
N ALA A 210 19.34 -3.18 -3.17
CA ALA A 210 19.18 -3.49 -4.59
C ALA A 210 20.44 -4.20 -5.11
N ARG A 211 20.26 -5.25 -5.91
CA ARG A 211 21.34 -6.19 -6.30
C ARG A 211 22.13 -5.70 -7.51
N GLY A 212 23.45 -5.75 -7.39
CA GLY A 212 24.37 -5.64 -8.53
C GLY A 212 24.46 -6.94 -9.34
N TRP A 213 25.42 -7.03 -10.25
CA TRP A 213 25.65 -8.25 -11.05
C TRP A 213 26.35 -9.35 -10.25
N THR A 214 27.24 -8.98 -9.32
CA THR A 214 27.93 -9.88 -8.40
C THR A 214 27.53 -9.55 -6.96
N PRO A 215 27.09 -10.53 -6.14
CA PRO A 215 26.82 -10.28 -4.72
C PRO A 215 28.12 -9.98 -3.97
N PHE A 216 28.17 -8.83 -3.31
CA PHE A 216 29.35 -8.33 -2.64
C PHE A 216 29.51 -8.96 -1.24
N ALA A 217 30.70 -9.47 -0.95
CA ALA A 217 31.09 -9.90 0.38
C ALA A 217 31.54 -8.70 1.22
N LEU A 218 30.90 -8.44 2.35
CA LEU A 218 31.37 -7.47 3.34
C LEU A 218 32.50 -8.08 4.19
N ILE A 219 32.27 -9.29 4.68
CA ILE A 219 33.30 -10.20 5.24
C ILE A 219 33.52 -11.31 4.22
N PRO A 220 34.76 -11.65 3.81
CA PRO A 220 35.03 -12.61 2.75
C PRO A 220 34.37 -13.98 3.01
N VAL A 221 33.59 -14.47 2.04
CA VAL A 221 32.93 -15.78 2.13
C VAL A 221 33.85 -16.87 1.57
N PRO A 222 34.15 -17.95 2.30
CA PRO A 222 35.06 -19.00 1.83
C PRO A 222 34.67 -19.63 0.48
N VAL A 223 35.69 -19.94 -0.32
CA VAL A 223 35.53 -20.58 -1.63
C VAL A 223 34.85 -21.94 -1.47
N GLY A 224 33.67 -22.09 -2.08
CA GLY A 224 32.85 -23.30 -1.99
C GLY A 224 31.79 -23.31 -0.87
N SER A 225 31.67 -22.24 -0.08
CA SER A 225 30.57 -22.06 0.89
C SER A 225 29.19 -22.17 0.24
N THR A 226 28.22 -22.76 0.96
CA THR A 226 26.82 -22.85 0.49
C THR A 226 26.13 -21.49 0.40
N ILE A 227 26.61 -20.50 1.14
CA ILE A 227 26.12 -19.12 1.14
C ILE A 227 26.02 -18.53 -0.28
N TRP A 228 26.95 -18.87 -1.16
CA TRP A 228 26.90 -18.46 -2.58
C TRP A 228 25.69 -19.05 -3.33
N LYS A 229 25.30 -20.29 -3.04
CA LYS A 229 24.12 -20.94 -3.62
C LYS A 229 22.84 -20.34 -3.08
N ASP A 230 22.76 -20.11 -1.78
CA ASP A 230 21.60 -19.53 -1.10
C ASP A 230 21.39 -18.04 -1.50
N ALA A 231 22.47 -17.35 -1.87
CA ALA A 231 22.42 -16.03 -2.48
C ALA A 231 21.85 -16.03 -3.92
N GLY A 232 21.87 -17.17 -4.60
CA GLY A 232 21.42 -17.35 -6.00
C GLY A 232 22.55 -17.44 -7.04
N VAL A 233 23.81 -17.60 -6.62
CA VAL A 233 24.97 -17.70 -7.52
C VAL A 233 25.27 -19.17 -7.84
N PRO A 234 25.41 -19.56 -9.13
CA PRO A 234 25.93 -20.88 -9.49
C PRO A 234 27.32 -21.10 -8.87
N ALA A 235 27.57 -22.30 -8.34
CA ALA A 235 28.84 -22.57 -7.67
C ALA A 235 30.03 -22.43 -8.64
N LEU A 236 31.01 -21.60 -8.28
CA LEU A 236 32.18 -21.22 -9.09
C LEU A 236 33.08 -22.40 -9.54
N ALA A 237 32.77 -23.63 -9.12
CA ALA A 237 33.52 -24.85 -9.41
C ALA A 237 33.13 -25.53 -10.74
N ASP A 238 31.96 -25.21 -11.32
CA ASP A 238 31.43 -25.87 -12.54
C ASP A 238 31.43 -24.96 -13.78
N ALA A 239 32.14 -23.82 -13.74
CA ALA A 239 32.35 -22.98 -14.91
C ALA A 239 33.26 -23.70 -15.95
N PRO A 240 32.85 -23.84 -17.23
CA PRO A 240 33.67 -24.50 -18.24
C PRO A 240 34.92 -23.65 -18.55
N SER A 241 36.10 -24.21 -18.35
CA SER A 241 37.39 -23.49 -18.40
C SER A 241 37.89 -23.15 -19.81
N THR A 242 37.00 -22.75 -20.71
CA THR A 242 37.30 -22.40 -22.12
C THR A 242 36.33 -21.33 -22.63
N LEU A 243 36.48 -20.09 -22.15
CA LEU A 243 36.27 -18.84 -22.89
C LEU A 243 36.79 -17.64 -22.07
N ASP A 244 37.98 -17.18 -22.43
CA ASP A 244 38.49 -15.81 -22.34
C ASP A 244 38.45 -15.05 -21.01
N ALA A 245 39.02 -15.65 -19.95
CA ALA A 245 39.54 -14.89 -18.80
C ALA A 245 40.57 -13.81 -19.21
N GLU A 246 41.26 -13.97 -20.35
CA GLU A 246 42.14 -12.94 -20.92
C GLU A 246 41.41 -11.74 -21.55
N ALA A 247 40.11 -11.84 -21.88
CA ALA A 247 39.35 -10.70 -22.40
C ALA A 247 38.86 -9.79 -21.26
N LEU A 248 38.31 -10.37 -20.20
CA LEU A 248 37.97 -9.61 -18.98
C LEU A 248 39.21 -8.92 -18.39
N ALA A 249 40.37 -9.59 -18.39
CA ALA A 249 41.64 -9.02 -17.93
C ALA A 249 42.18 -7.86 -18.79
N ARG A 250 41.50 -7.46 -19.88
CA ARG A 250 41.85 -6.29 -20.72
C ARG A 250 40.80 -5.17 -20.70
N GLY A 251 39.64 -5.38 -20.07
CA GLY A 251 38.59 -4.35 -19.95
C GLY A 251 37.80 -4.06 -21.23
N GLU A 252 37.77 -4.99 -22.20
CA GLU A 252 37.02 -4.82 -23.44
C GLU A 252 35.51 -5.01 -23.20
N ARG A 253 34.68 -4.02 -23.59
CA ARG A 253 33.21 -4.07 -23.40
C ARG A 253 32.56 -5.08 -24.34
N LEU A 254 31.75 -5.98 -23.79
CA LEU A 254 31.04 -7.07 -24.50
C LEU A 254 30.09 -6.59 -25.62
N GLU A 255 29.79 -5.30 -25.70
CA GLU A 255 28.89 -4.71 -26.70
C GLU A 255 29.62 -4.15 -27.93
N GLU A 256 30.96 -4.00 -27.90
CA GLU A 256 31.74 -3.41 -29.01
C GLU A 256 32.46 -4.44 -29.91
N VAL A 257 32.23 -5.75 -29.73
CA VAL A 257 32.79 -6.80 -30.60
C VAL A 257 32.03 -6.89 -31.94
N THR A 258 32.23 -5.89 -32.79
CA THR A 258 31.85 -5.97 -34.21
C THR A 258 32.76 -6.97 -34.93
N LEU A 259 32.15 -7.99 -35.56
CA LEU A 259 32.88 -9.03 -36.31
C LEU A 259 33.48 -8.49 -37.63
N GLU A 260 34.67 -7.92 -37.56
CA GLU A 260 35.53 -7.66 -38.73
C GLU A 260 36.97 -8.18 -38.54
N SER A 261 37.68 -8.41 -39.65
CA SER A 261 39.11 -8.73 -39.76
C SER A 261 39.64 -10.10 -39.26
N GLU A 262 39.52 -11.12 -40.14
CA GLU A 262 40.47 -12.23 -40.42
C GLU A 262 40.97 -13.19 -39.30
N ALA A 263 40.97 -12.85 -38.01
CA ALA A 263 41.57 -13.68 -36.96
C ALA A 263 40.81 -14.99 -36.68
N ALA A 264 39.49 -15.02 -36.94
CA ALA A 264 38.61 -16.12 -36.58
C ALA A 264 38.89 -17.45 -37.33
N GLU A 265 39.42 -17.40 -38.56
CA GLU A 265 39.70 -18.62 -39.34
C GLU A 265 40.88 -19.44 -38.78
N ALA A 266 41.77 -18.83 -38.00
CA ALA A 266 42.95 -19.50 -37.46
C ALA A 266 42.65 -20.46 -36.28
N LEU A 267 41.65 -20.13 -35.45
CA LEU A 267 41.39 -20.83 -34.19
C LEU A 267 40.61 -22.15 -34.35
N LEU A 268 39.83 -22.30 -35.41
CA LEU A 268 39.08 -23.54 -35.71
C LEU A 268 39.98 -24.74 -36.09
N GLY A 269 41.29 -24.52 -36.26
CA GLY A 269 42.24 -25.56 -36.66
C GLY A 269 42.61 -26.59 -35.59
N SER A 270 42.37 -26.32 -34.29
CA SER A 270 42.85 -27.21 -33.23
C SER A 270 42.07 -27.16 -31.92
N LEU A 271 41.33 -28.23 -31.61
CA LEU A 271 41.72 -29.21 -30.56
C LEU A 271 40.69 -30.35 -30.47
N GLY A 272 41.07 -31.47 -29.84
CA GLY A 272 40.15 -32.58 -29.65
C GLY A 272 40.57 -33.62 -28.61
N LYS A 273 39.57 -34.07 -27.84
CA LYS A 273 39.53 -35.16 -26.84
C LYS A 273 39.89 -34.81 -25.38
N PRO A 274 39.25 -35.46 -24.37
CA PRO A 274 39.27 -35.06 -22.95
C PRO A 274 39.98 -36.07 -22.02
N HIS A 275 39.91 -35.89 -20.68
CA HIS A 275 39.75 -36.92 -19.60
C HIS A 275 39.40 -36.24 -18.24
N ALA A 276 39.12 -36.98 -17.13
CA ALA A 276 38.31 -36.49 -15.97
C ALA A 276 38.61 -37.08 -14.56
N ARG A 277 37.88 -36.60 -13.50
CA ARG A 277 37.66 -37.08 -12.07
C ARG A 277 38.37 -36.30 -10.91
N SER A 278 37.92 -36.25 -9.62
CA SER A 278 36.59 -36.35 -8.91
C SER A 278 36.68 -36.38 -7.33
N VAL A 279 35.63 -35.94 -6.57
CA VAL A 279 35.26 -36.25 -5.10
C VAL A 279 36.06 -35.53 -3.96
N ARG A 280 35.63 -35.24 -2.70
CA ARG A 280 34.38 -34.88 -1.89
C ARG A 280 34.76 -34.86 -0.36
N VAL A 281 34.12 -34.09 0.57
CA VAL A 281 33.60 -34.49 1.95
C VAL A 281 33.28 -33.30 2.93
N GLU A 282 32.41 -33.59 3.93
CA GLU A 282 31.83 -32.86 5.10
C GLU A 282 32.75 -32.61 6.35
N ALA A 283 32.39 -32.00 7.52
CA ALA A 283 31.41 -30.98 8.02
C ALA A 283 31.46 -30.85 9.60
N VAL A 284 30.49 -30.15 10.27
CA VAL A 284 30.01 -30.19 11.71
C VAL A 284 30.06 -28.85 12.53
N GLU A 285 29.22 -28.70 13.59
CA GLU A 285 28.55 -27.46 14.10
C GLU A 285 28.53 -27.30 15.70
N PRO A 286 27.65 -26.52 16.44
CA PRO A 286 27.98 -25.72 17.66
C PRO A 286 27.31 -26.21 19.00
N PRO A 287 27.17 -25.43 20.14
CA PRO A 287 25.93 -24.62 20.46
C PRO A 287 26.11 -23.44 21.55
N PRO A 288 25.14 -22.94 22.41
CA PRO A 288 24.55 -21.56 22.28
C PRO A 288 24.09 -20.71 23.56
N LEU A 289 23.41 -19.55 23.34
CA LEU A 289 22.48 -18.72 24.22
C LEU A 289 23.08 -17.72 25.29
N ARG A 290 22.42 -16.62 25.79
CA ARG A 290 20.98 -16.22 25.91
C ARG A 290 20.64 -14.72 26.30
N GLU A 291 19.50 -14.18 25.79
CA GLU A 291 18.51 -13.15 26.32
C GLU A 291 18.84 -11.73 26.89
N GLY A 292 18.08 -10.67 26.45
CA GLY A 292 17.81 -9.42 27.22
C GLY A 292 17.43 -8.13 26.42
N SER A 293 16.34 -7.40 26.77
CA SER A 293 15.92 -6.07 26.20
C SER A 293 14.98 -5.32 27.19
N PRO A 294 14.71 -3.97 27.09
CA PRO A 294 14.02 -3.25 25.99
C PRO A 294 14.81 -1.97 25.54
N GLU A 295 14.33 -0.81 25.05
CA GLU A 295 13.00 -0.14 24.97
C GLU A 295 12.94 1.03 23.93
N ASN A 296 11.71 1.48 23.60
CA ASN A 296 11.26 2.77 23.01
C ASN A 296 12.13 3.55 21.99
N MET A 297 11.62 3.62 20.74
CA MET A 297 12.06 4.49 19.63
C MET A 297 10.83 4.96 18.81
N PRO A 298 10.96 5.86 17.81
CA PRO A 298 9.85 6.27 16.93
C PRO A 298 9.24 5.12 16.10
N GLN A 299 8.26 5.45 15.25
CA GLN A 299 7.79 4.57 14.19
C GLN A 299 8.43 4.98 12.85
N SER A 300 8.97 4.01 12.11
CA SER A 300 9.38 4.18 10.71
C SER A 300 8.37 3.52 9.77
N VAL A 301 8.53 3.78 8.48
CA VAL A 301 7.79 3.13 7.42
C VAL A 301 8.75 2.20 6.70
N ASP A 302 8.47 0.90 6.70
CA ASP A 302 9.10 0.00 5.73
C ASP A 302 8.60 0.37 4.34
N VAL A 303 9.51 0.91 3.53
CA VAL A 303 9.28 1.17 2.11
C VAL A 303 9.79 -0.05 1.33
N VAL A 304 9.08 -1.17 1.48
CA VAL A 304 9.21 -2.28 0.54
C VAL A 304 8.54 -1.87 -0.76
N LEU A 305 9.26 -1.07 -1.54
CA LEU A 305 9.11 -1.02 -2.99
C LEU A 305 9.80 -2.26 -3.57
N ASP A 306 9.12 -3.39 -3.47
CA ASP A 306 9.13 -4.37 -4.55
C ASP A 306 8.32 -3.78 -5.72
N ASP A 307 8.72 -4.09 -6.96
CA ASP A 307 8.04 -3.58 -8.13
C ASP A 307 6.64 -4.21 -8.27
N ALA A 308 5.63 -3.33 -8.20
CA ALA A 308 4.18 -3.53 -8.39
C ALA A 308 3.32 -3.99 -7.18
N ALA A 309 2.44 -3.05 -6.78
CA ALA A 309 1.09 -3.19 -6.19
C ALA A 309 0.89 -2.89 -4.68
N PHE A 310 -0.28 -2.31 -4.38
CA PHE A 310 -0.70 -1.81 -3.06
C PHE A 310 -1.48 -2.85 -2.25
N GLY A 311 -1.26 -2.93 -0.94
CA GLY A 311 -2.15 -3.62 0.02
C GLY A 311 -1.59 -3.65 1.45
N GLU A 312 -2.31 -3.12 2.44
CA GLU A 312 -1.72 -2.91 3.79
C GLU A 312 -1.89 -4.09 4.77
N ARG A 313 -0.83 -4.29 5.59
CA ARG A 313 -0.75 -4.68 7.03
C ARG A 313 -1.67 -5.76 7.63
N GLY A 314 -1.05 -6.72 8.34
CA GLY A 314 -1.67 -7.64 9.32
C GLY A 314 -0.61 -8.62 9.90
N PRO A 315 -0.57 -8.95 11.22
CA PRO A 315 0.55 -9.68 11.83
C PRO A 315 0.38 -11.21 11.89
N VAL A 316 1.50 -11.94 11.90
CA VAL A 316 1.55 -13.41 12.06
C VAL A 316 2.13 -13.80 13.43
N THR A 317 1.35 -14.49 14.25
CA THR A 317 1.82 -15.09 15.52
C THR A 317 2.47 -16.46 15.31
N THR A 318 3.72 -16.62 15.76
CA THR A 318 4.45 -17.89 15.61
C THR A 318 4.24 -18.85 16.78
N LEU A 319 3.46 -19.91 16.58
CA LEU A 319 3.39 -21.06 17.50
C LEU A 319 4.54 -22.05 17.22
N ARG A 320 5.45 -22.23 18.20
CA ARG A 320 6.56 -23.19 18.11
C ARG A 320 6.20 -24.54 18.74
N SER A 321 5.77 -25.50 17.94
CA SER A 321 5.70 -26.91 18.35
C SER A 321 7.09 -27.55 18.37
N ARG A 322 7.59 -27.95 19.56
CA ARG A 322 8.81 -28.76 19.69
C ARG A 322 8.47 -30.24 19.86
N ILE A 323 8.91 -31.07 18.92
CA ILE A 323 9.09 -32.52 19.13
C ILE A 323 10.54 -32.84 18.75
N LEU A 324 11.25 -33.54 19.64
CA LEU A 324 12.58 -34.09 19.39
C LEU A 324 12.55 -35.59 19.73
N PRO A 325 13.01 -36.48 18.83
CA PRO A 325 13.14 -37.89 19.13
C PRO A 325 14.52 -38.23 19.73
N SER A 326 14.57 -39.25 20.59
CA SER A 326 15.77 -40.08 20.72
C SER A 326 15.38 -41.49 21.18
N SER A 327 16.12 -42.49 20.71
CA SER A 327 15.92 -43.90 21.05
C SER A 327 17.22 -44.67 20.84
N THR A 328 17.71 -45.31 21.90
CA THR A 328 18.70 -46.39 21.79
C THR A 328 18.56 -47.36 22.97
N ALA A 329 18.77 -48.65 22.68
CA ALA A 329 18.56 -49.81 23.57
C ALA A 329 19.92 -50.24 24.24
N PRO A 330 20.13 -51.43 24.86
CA PRO A 330 19.30 -52.65 24.90
C PRO A 330 19.21 -53.48 26.22
N GLU A 331 18.32 -54.49 26.18
CA GLU A 331 18.29 -55.88 26.74
C GLU A 331 19.38 -56.43 27.72
N PRO A 332 19.12 -57.52 28.51
CA PRO A 332 18.18 -58.63 28.23
C PRO A 332 17.29 -59.20 29.38
N ALA A 333 16.50 -60.24 29.03
CA ALA A 333 15.50 -61.01 29.80
C ALA A 333 16.13 -62.07 30.78
N PRO A 334 15.42 -63.03 31.45
CA PRO A 334 14.04 -63.58 31.32
C PRO A 334 13.20 -63.49 32.65
N GLU A 335 11.99 -64.07 32.88
CA GLU A 335 11.43 -65.42 32.64
C GLU A 335 9.86 -65.51 32.70
N ILE A 336 9.28 -66.43 31.89
CA ILE A 336 8.22 -67.45 32.22
C ILE A 336 6.86 -66.95 32.84
N THR A 337 5.64 -67.27 32.37
CA THR A 337 5.04 -68.49 31.75
C THR A 337 3.76 -68.19 30.91
N GLN A 338 3.50 -68.98 29.85
CA GLN A 338 2.23 -69.68 29.41
C GLN A 338 0.80 -69.06 29.63
N GLU A 339 -0.27 -69.34 28.85
CA GLU A 339 -0.54 -70.43 27.86
C GLU A 339 -1.74 -70.15 26.90
N SER A 340 -1.70 -70.68 25.65
CA SER A 340 -2.85 -71.12 24.80
C SER A 340 -3.92 -70.10 24.26
N THR A 341 -4.73 -70.36 23.21
CA THR A 341 -4.55 -71.00 21.86
C THR A 341 -5.76 -70.68 20.94
N THR A 342 -5.49 -70.46 19.63
CA THR A 342 -6.36 -70.70 18.43
C THR A 342 -7.66 -69.89 18.14
N GLU A 343 -7.83 -69.64 16.84
CA GLU A 343 -8.94 -69.08 16.02
C GLU A 343 -10.15 -70.08 15.87
N PRO A 344 -11.25 -69.86 15.07
CA PRO A 344 -11.51 -68.84 14.03
C PRO A 344 -12.96 -68.26 13.90
N GLU A 345 -13.15 -67.47 12.83
CA GLU A 345 -14.38 -66.94 12.15
C GLU A 345 -15.49 -67.98 11.80
N PRO A 346 -16.72 -67.65 11.28
CA PRO A 346 -17.13 -66.44 10.51
C PRO A 346 -18.58 -65.85 10.69
N GLU A 347 -18.92 -64.89 9.82
CA GLU A 347 -20.23 -64.22 9.52
C GLU A 347 -21.37 -65.17 9.00
N PRO A 348 -22.68 -64.76 8.82
CA PRO A 348 -23.22 -63.46 8.35
C PRO A 348 -24.61 -62.94 8.91
N ALA A 349 -25.19 -61.93 8.24
CA ALA A 349 -26.42 -61.12 8.51
C ALA A 349 -27.82 -61.84 8.27
N PRO A 350 -29.05 -61.21 8.15
CA PRO A 350 -29.47 -59.78 8.13
C PRO A 350 -30.90 -59.33 8.69
N SER A 351 -31.09 -58.01 8.90
CA SER A 351 -32.28 -57.13 8.57
C SER A 351 -33.71 -57.22 9.23
N ILE A 352 -34.48 -56.12 9.03
CA ILE A 352 -35.96 -55.87 9.09
C ILE A 352 -36.61 -55.28 10.39
N ALA A 353 -37.56 -54.34 10.21
CA ALA A 353 -38.36 -53.55 11.20
C ALA A 353 -39.84 -54.09 11.35
N PRO A 354 -40.95 -53.41 11.80
CA PRO A 354 -41.22 -51.97 12.12
C PRO A 354 -42.13 -51.67 13.37
N GLU A 355 -42.73 -50.46 13.38
CA GLU A 355 -43.79 -49.78 14.22
C GLU A 355 -45.03 -50.59 14.76
N PRO A 356 -45.97 -50.06 15.64
CA PRO A 356 -46.37 -48.64 15.85
C PRO A 356 -46.79 -48.10 17.27
N ALA A 357 -47.17 -46.80 17.29
CA ALA A 357 -47.63 -45.84 18.33
C ALA A 357 -48.65 -46.27 19.44
N ARG A 358 -48.87 -45.51 20.55
CA ARG A 358 -49.64 -44.21 20.63
C ARG A 358 -49.68 -43.54 22.06
N ILE A 359 -50.06 -42.23 22.12
CA ILE A 359 -50.74 -41.48 23.24
C ILE A 359 -49.86 -41.06 24.47
N LEU A 360 -49.89 -39.85 25.11
CA LEU A 360 -50.51 -38.50 24.93
C LEU A 360 -49.78 -37.42 25.81
N GLN A 361 -49.78 -36.12 25.39
CA GLN A 361 -49.74 -34.84 26.18
C GLN A 361 -48.63 -34.56 27.24
N ALA A 362 -48.13 -33.32 27.49
CA ALA A 362 -48.24 -31.98 26.85
C ALA A 362 -47.12 -31.00 27.36
N SER A 363 -46.88 -29.88 26.64
CA SER A 363 -46.37 -28.52 27.03
C SER A 363 -45.37 -28.32 28.20
N GLU A 364 -44.32 -27.48 28.15
CA GLU A 364 -43.72 -26.58 27.12
C GLU A 364 -42.28 -26.14 27.56
N PRO A 365 -41.58 -25.11 27.02
CA PRO A 365 -40.41 -25.33 26.14
C PRO A 365 -39.03 -24.88 26.67
N SER A 366 -37.97 -25.33 25.98
CA SER A 366 -36.74 -24.55 25.74
C SER A 366 -36.20 -24.88 24.33
N ALA A 367 -35.48 -23.95 23.70
CA ALA A 367 -35.29 -23.94 22.25
C ALA A 367 -34.10 -24.81 21.75
N ALA A 368 -34.28 -25.46 20.61
CA ALA A 368 -33.24 -26.22 19.91
C ALA A 368 -32.55 -25.36 18.83
N TYR A 369 -31.25 -25.61 18.62
CA TYR A 369 -30.54 -25.12 17.44
C TYR A 369 -31.14 -25.75 16.17
N VAL A 370 -31.53 -24.92 15.21
CA VAL A 370 -31.94 -25.38 13.87
C VAL A 370 -30.74 -25.26 12.94
N ALA A 371 -30.22 -26.40 12.49
CA ALA A 371 -29.26 -26.44 11.40
C ALA A 371 -29.96 -26.13 10.08
N THR A 372 -29.85 -24.89 9.60
CA THR A 372 -30.18 -24.53 8.21
C THR A 372 -28.99 -24.83 7.31
N THR A 373 -29.16 -25.78 6.39
CA THR A 373 -28.17 -26.13 5.37
C THR A 373 -27.94 -24.98 4.41
N LEU A 374 -26.67 -24.62 4.18
CA LEU A 374 -26.28 -23.88 2.98
C LEU A 374 -26.41 -24.81 1.77
N PRO A 375 -26.89 -24.32 0.61
CA PRO A 375 -26.96 -25.13 -0.60
C PRO A 375 -25.58 -25.30 -1.24
N GLU A 376 -25.19 -26.55 -1.49
CA GLU A 376 -24.19 -26.87 -2.52
C GLU A 376 -24.77 -26.53 -3.92
N ASP A 377 -23.91 -26.52 -4.96
CA ASP A 377 -24.20 -26.22 -6.37
C ASP A 377 -24.71 -24.81 -6.76
N ARG A 378 -23.77 -23.93 -7.13
CA ARG A 378 -23.95 -22.98 -8.26
C ARG A 378 -22.65 -22.71 -9.03
N SER A 379 -22.42 -23.51 -10.07
CA SER A 379 -21.53 -23.19 -11.18
C SER A 379 -22.31 -22.58 -12.37
N PHE A 380 -21.57 -22.13 -13.38
CA PHE A 380 -22.00 -21.73 -14.73
C PHE A 380 -22.74 -20.39 -14.95
N THR A 381 -21.99 -19.48 -15.59
CA THR A 381 -22.27 -18.72 -16.83
C THR A 381 -23.60 -17.98 -17.05
N ARG A 382 -23.48 -16.86 -17.79
CA ARG A 382 -24.54 -15.89 -18.05
C ARG A 382 -24.86 -15.84 -19.56
N PRO A 383 -26.06 -16.26 -20.00
CA PRO A 383 -26.62 -15.88 -21.28
C PRO A 383 -27.70 -14.81 -21.13
N GLU A 384 -27.81 -13.90 -22.09
CA GLU A 384 -28.89 -12.90 -22.14
C GLU A 384 -30.16 -13.45 -22.79
N ALA A 385 -31.35 -12.98 -22.36
CA ALA A 385 -32.42 -12.50 -23.25
C ALA A 385 -33.76 -12.19 -22.54
N SER A 386 -34.35 -11.05 -22.91
CA SER A 386 -35.81 -10.74 -22.92
C SER A 386 -36.58 -10.62 -21.59
N VAL A 387 -37.48 -9.63 -21.53
CA VAL A 387 -38.29 -9.26 -20.35
C VAL A 387 -39.79 -9.23 -20.70
N PRO A 388 -40.67 -9.89 -19.92
CA PRO A 388 -42.11 -9.61 -19.91
C PRO A 388 -42.47 -8.62 -18.77
N ARG A 389 -43.16 -7.52 -19.10
CA ARG A 389 -43.70 -6.56 -18.12
C ARG A 389 -44.92 -7.12 -17.37
N VAL A 390 -44.99 -6.87 -16.07
CA VAL A 390 -46.25 -6.82 -15.30
C VAL A 390 -46.25 -5.55 -14.44
N ILE A 391 -47.43 -4.92 -14.29
CA ILE A 391 -47.62 -3.62 -13.62
C ILE A 391 -48.42 -3.82 -12.35
N ILE A 392 -48.01 -3.19 -11.24
CA ILE A 392 -48.83 -2.96 -10.05
C ILE A 392 -48.70 -1.48 -9.65
N GLN A 393 -49.75 -0.89 -9.09
CA GLN A 393 -49.94 0.56 -8.94
C GLN A 393 -49.60 1.06 -7.53
N GLU A 394 -49.09 2.28 -7.43
CA GLU A 394 -49.00 3.04 -6.17
C GLU A 394 -50.27 3.87 -5.90
N PRO A 395 -50.60 4.19 -4.62
CA PRO A 395 -51.82 4.90 -4.25
C PRO A 395 -51.76 6.43 -4.45
N VAL A 396 -52.93 7.04 -4.63
CA VAL A 396 -53.11 8.43 -5.06
C VAL A 396 -53.21 9.43 -3.88
N PRO A 397 -52.46 10.56 -3.89
CA PRO A 397 -52.74 11.71 -3.04
C PRO A 397 -53.87 12.61 -3.63
N PRO A 398 -54.68 13.29 -2.80
CA PRO A 398 -55.88 14.00 -3.26
C PRO A 398 -55.61 15.28 -4.06
N SER A 399 -56.46 15.53 -5.06
CA SER A 399 -56.37 16.60 -6.05
C SER A 399 -56.89 17.97 -5.58
N VAL A 400 -56.25 19.06 -6.04
CA VAL A 400 -56.91 20.30 -6.48
C VAL A 400 -56.19 20.84 -7.73
N ALA A 401 -56.94 21.38 -8.70
CA ALA A 401 -56.48 22.06 -9.92
C ALA A 401 -57.61 23.04 -10.39
N PRO A 402 -57.50 23.86 -11.47
CA PRO A 402 -56.39 24.01 -12.42
C PRO A 402 -56.03 25.46 -12.87
N ALA A 403 -55.05 25.55 -13.77
CA ALA A 403 -54.90 26.50 -14.90
C ALA A 403 -54.59 28.01 -14.67
N THR A 404 -53.43 28.45 -15.18
CA THR A 404 -53.33 29.21 -16.45
C THR A 404 -51.90 29.16 -17.03
N THR A 405 -51.77 29.26 -18.36
CA THR A 405 -50.53 29.29 -19.18
C THR A 405 -50.41 30.66 -19.90
N PRO A 406 -49.30 31.05 -20.59
CA PRO A 406 -48.14 30.26 -21.06
C PRO A 406 -46.72 30.88 -20.84
N SER A 407 -45.72 30.21 -21.45
CA SER A 407 -44.25 30.42 -21.60
C SER A 407 -43.80 31.83 -22.09
N PRO A 408 -42.47 32.20 -22.15
CA PRO A 408 -41.28 31.32 -22.27
C PRO A 408 -39.91 31.75 -21.63
N GLN A 409 -38.87 30.94 -21.93
CA GLN A 409 -37.41 31.17 -21.86
C GLN A 409 -36.70 31.25 -20.48
N ALA A 410 -35.80 30.28 -20.22
CA ALA A 410 -34.45 30.47 -19.64
C ALA A 410 -33.64 29.14 -19.56
N GLU A 411 -32.54 29.05 -20.31
CA GLU A 411 -31.27 28.48 -19.83
C GLU A 411 -30.45 29.71 -19.29
N GLU A 412 -29.40 29.64 -18.48
CA GLU A 412 -28.37 28.62 -18.22
C GLU A 412 -27.61 28.97 -16.88
N VAL A 413 -26.44 28.35 -16.63
CA VAL A 413 -25.32 28.78 -15.73
C VAL A 413 -25.24 28.26 -14.27
N SER A 414 -24.26 27.36 -14.07
CA SER A 414 -23.33 27.09 -12.95
C SER A 414 -23.77 26.93 -11.46
N PRO A 415 -23.30 25.85 -10.78
CA PRO A 415 -23.20 25.79 -9.31
C PRO A 415 -21.90 26.43 -8.78
N ALA A 416 -21.88 26.77 -7.49
CA ALA A 416 -20.70 27.29 -6.78
C ALA A 416 -20.16 26.28 -5.73
N PRO A 417 -18.83 26.19 -5.51
CA PRO A 417 -18.22 25.19 -4.63
C PRO A 417 -18.23 25.58 -3.13
N ALA A 418 -18.01 24.56 -2.28
CA ALA A 418 -17.95 24.68 -0.82
C ALA A 418 -16.68 25.42 -0.30
N PRO A 419 -16.71 26.02 0.91
CA PRO A 419 -15.64 26.88 1.40
C PRO A 419 -14.42 26.12 1.94
N ARG A 420 -13.23 26.74 1.81
CA ARG A 420 -12.02 26.37 2.56
C ARG A 420 -11.76 27.39 3.67
N ILE A 421 -11.29 26.90 4.82
CA ILE A 421 -10.78 27.73 5.93
C ILE A 421 -9.27 27.88 5.77
N THR A 422 -8.73 29.08 6.01
CA THR A 422 -7.30 29.28 6.28
C THR A 422 -7.12 30.49 7.22
N VAL A 423 -6.15 30.40 8.12
CA VAL A 423 -5.87 31.38 9.20
C VAL A 423 -4.57 32.14 8.89
N VAL A 424 -4.50 33.43 9.23
CA VAL A 424 -3.29 34.27 9.18
C VAL A 424 -3.27 35.20 10.42
N PRO A 425 -2.12 35.43 11.09
CA PRO A 425 -2.04 36.17 12.36
C PRO A 425 -1.64 37.67 12.27
N GLU A 426 -1.73 38.33 13.43
CA GLU A 426 -0.93 39.45 14.00
C GLU A 426 0.38 39.90 13.26
N ILE A 427 0.88 41.15 13.26
CA ILE A 427 0.69 42.44 14.01
C ILE A 427 1.07 43.61 13.01
N PRO A 428 1.42 44.90 13.34
CA PRO A 428 1.03 45.90 14.36
C PRO A 428 0.60 47.28 13.75
N GLU A 429 0.60 48.35 14.57
CA GLU A 429 0.21 49.76 14.25
C GLU A 429 1.01 50.47 13.13
N PRO A 430 0.45 51.55 12.55
CA PRO A 430 1.16 52.85 12.58
C PRO A 430 0.27 54.09 12.83
N ALA A 431 0.89 55.27 12.95
CA ALA A 431 0.26 56.51 13.41
C ALA A 431 0.19 57.68 12.38
N ALA A 432 -0.75 58.59 12.67
CA ALA A 432 -0.71 60.05 12.42
C ALA A 432 -1.04 60.68 11.03
N THR A 433 -1.99 61.63 11.11
CA THR A 433 -2.08 62.96 10.44
C THR A 433 -2.56 63.17 8.98
N THR A 434 -3.64 63.97 8.88
CA THR A 434 -3.95 65.05 7.88
C THR A 434 -4.32 64.69 6.42
N VAL A 435 -5.22 65.40 5.70
CA VAL A 435 -6.33 66.34 6.01
C VAL A 435 -7.22 66.55 4.73
N ALA A 436 -8.45 67.07 4.89
CA ALA A 436 -9.31 67.77 3.89
C ALA A 436 -10.57 67.07 3.30
N SER A 437 -11.73 67.63 3.70
CA SER A 437 -12.97 68.06 2.97
C SER A 437 -13.17 67.78 1.46
N PRO A 438 -14.42 67.79 0.90
CA PRO A 438 -15.61 68.52 1.38
C PRO A 438 -17.00 67.80 1.30
N ARG A 439 -18.08 68.56 1.57
CA ARG A 439 -19.52 68.19 1.43
C ARG A 439 -20.11 68.65 0.07
N VAL A 440 -21.32 68.18 -0.33
CA VAL A 440 -22.57 68.99 -0.55
C VAL A 440 -23.71 68.28 -1.35
N SER A 441 -24.91 68.22 -0.73
CA SER A 441 -26.34 68.19 -1.20
C SER A 441 -26.92 67.37 -2.38
N SER A 442 -28.11 66.80 -2.11
CA SER A 442 -29.24 66.37 -3.00
C SER A 442 -30.03 67.53 -3.66
N PRO A 443 -30.98 67.32 -4.62
CA PRO A 443 -32.45 67.12 -4.36
C PRO A 443 -33.18 66.37 -5.53
N PRO A 444 -34.50 66.56 -5.88
CA PRO A 444 -35.81 66.73 -5.19
C PRO A 444 -36.69 65.43 -5.41
N PRO A 445 -38.02 65.35 -5.71
CA PRO A 445 -39.23 66.22 -5.58
C PRO A 445 -40.46 65.51 -4.89
N VAL A 446 -41.72 65.90 -5.19
CA VAL A 446 -43.02 65.38 -4.62
C VAL A 446 -44.19 65.52 -5.64
N PRO A 447 -45.42 64.97 -5.43
CA PRO A 447 -46.57 65.66 -4.76
C PRO A 447 -47.47 64.66 -3.94
N THR A 448 -48.73 64.81 -3.46
CA THR A 448 -49.95 65.71 -3.52
C THR A 448 -50.93 65.19 -2.41
N THR A 449 -51.96 65.82 -1.79
CA THR A 449 -52.62 67.15 -1.73
C THR A 449 -53.43 67.30 -0.39
N SER A 450 -54.52 68.09 -0.27
CA SER A 450 -55.35 68.28 0.96
C SER A 450 -56.82 68.66 0.64
N PRO A 451 -57.76 68.89 1.62
CA PRO A 451 -57.89 70.24 2.23
C PRO A 451 -58.52 70.38 3.66
N ASN A 452 -58.37 71.60 4.22
CA ASN A 452 -59.35 72.40 5.02
C ASN A 452 -59.26 72.56 6.57
N ALA A 453 -58.50 73.59 6.99
CA ALA A 453 -58.84 74.66 7.97
C ALA A 453 -58.99 74.44 9.51
N SER A 454 -58.67 75.53 10.24
CA SER A 454 -58.74 75.79 11.69
C SER A 454 -57.63 75.17 12.58
N PRO A 455 -57.25 75.81 13.72
CA PRO A 455 -55.83 76.07 13.96
C PRO A 455 -55.12 75.26 15.07
N ALA A 456 -53.81 75.06 14.84
CA ALA A 456 -52.71 74.90 15.80
C ALA A 456 -52.78 73.78 16.88
N PRO A 457 -52.09 72.65 16.66
CA PRO A 457 -51.60 71.75 17.71
C PRO A 457 -50.13 72.04 18.09
N GLU A 458 -49.64 71.38 19.14
CA GLU A 458 -48.45 71.78 19.91
C GLU A 458 -47.15 71.03 19.53
N THR A 459 -46.01 71.55 20.02
CA THR A 459 -44.67 70.95 19.87
C THR A 459 -44.52 69.66 20.69
N PRO A 460 -43.89 68.59 20.16
CA PRO A 460 -43.31 67.55 20.99
C PRO A 460 -42.13 68.12 21.81
N PRO A 461 -41.95 67.73 23.08
CA PRO A 461 -40.89 68.28 23.93
C PRO A 461 -39.50 67.74 23.56
N ALA A 462 -38.47 68.51 23.87
CA ALA A 462 -37.11 67.97 23.96
C ALA A 462 -37.01 67.02 25.16
N VAL A 463 -36.27 65.91 25.02
CA VAL A 463 -35.98 65.03 26.14
C VAL A 463 -34.92 65.69 27.01
N GLU A 464 -35.35 66.33 28.10
CA GLU A 464 -34.45 66.79 29.16
C GLU A 464 -33.81 65.55 29.81
N THR A 465 -32.51 65.34 29.56
CA THR A 465 -31.75 64.33 30.29
C THR A 465 -31.67 64.74 31.75
N SER A 466 -32.25 63.93 32.64
CA SER A 466 -32.22 64.17 34.09
C SER A 466 -30.79 64.48 34.56
N PRO A 467 -30.58 65.44 35.50
CA PRO A 467 -29.25 65.76 36.02
C PRO A 467 -28.47 64.53 36.51
N ALA A 468 -29.16 63.51 37.04
CA ALA A 468 -28.55 62.24 37.43
C ALA A 468 -27.94 61.48 36.22
N VAL A 469 -28.67 61.43 35.10
CA VAL A 469 -28.21 60.80 33.84
C VAL A 469 -27.06 61.59 33.24
N HIS A 470 -27.16 62.92 33.19
CA HIS A 470 -26.07 63.77 32.69
C HIS A 470 -24.76 63.57 33.47
N HIS A 471 -24.82 63.59 34.81
CA HIS A 471 -23.63 63.34 35.63
C HIS A 471 -23.13 61.88 35.56
N ARG A 472 -24.01 60.90 35.33
CA ARG A 472 -23.61 59.51 35.05
C ARG A 472 -22.81 59.42 33.75
N ASP A 473 -23.34 59.95 32.67
CA ASP A 473 -22.77 59.80 31.33
C ASP A 473 -21.44 60.57 31.18
N VAL A 474 -21.30 61.74 31.85
CA VAL A 474 -20.01 62.44 31.98
C VAL A 474 -19.02 61.63 32.82
N GLY A 475 -19.48 60.99 33.89
CA GLY A 475 -18.65 60.09 34.71
C GLY A 475 -18.15 58.87 33.92
N ASP A 476 -19.00 58.28 33.07
CA ASP A 476 -18.65 57.15 32.20
C ASP A 476 -17.60 57.55 31.15
N ALA A 477 -17.70 58.77 30.59
CA ALA A 477 -16.68 59.33 29.70
C ALA A 477 -15.33 59.58 30.42
N MET A 478 -15.35 60.08 31.66
CA MET A 478 -14.14 60.25 32.49
C MET A 478 -13.51 58.90 32.86
N LEU A 479 -14.32 57.90 33.17
CA LEU A 479 -13.86 56.54 33.48
C LEU A 479 -13.18 55.88 32.26
N ALA A 480 -13.74 56.05 31.06
CA ALA A 480 -13.13 55.61 29.82
C ALA A 480 -11.80 56.34 29.52
N ALA A 481 -11.69 57.62 29.87
CA ALA A 481 -10.45 58.40 29.81
C ALA A 481 -9.43 58.05 30.92
N LYS A 482 -9.73 57.08 31.80
CA LYS A 482 -8.95 56.70 33.00
C LYS A 482 -8.82 57.81 34.05
N ASP A 483 -9.61 58.89 33.97
CA ASP A 483 -9.76 59.83 35.07
C ASP A 483 -10.73 59.26 36.13
N HIS A 484 -10.18 58.35 36.93
CA HIS A 484 -10.92 57.71 38.01
C HIS A 484 -11.31 58.67 39.14
N GLU A 485 -10.67 59.84 39.28
CA GLU A 485 -11.03 60.80 40.33
C GLU A 485 -12.15 61.75 39.88
N GLY A 486 -12.09 62.26 38.65
CA GLY A 486 -13.19 62.97 38.00
C GLY A 486 -14.46 62.13 37.92
N ALA A 487 -14.34 60.87 37.46
CA ALA A 487 -15.47 59.93 37.41
C ALA A 487 -16.13 59.72 38.79
N LEU A 488 -15.34 59.52 39.86
CA LEU A 488 -15.83 59.46 41.24
C LEU A 488 -16.43 60.77 41.75
N GLY A 489 -16.10 61.92 41.14
CA GLY A 489 -16.74 63.20 41.39
C GLY A 489 -18.15 63.24 40.79
N GLU A 490 -18.28 62.94 39.50
CA GLU A 490 -19.54 63.02 38.77
C GLU A 490 -20.54 61.94 39.20
N TYR A 491 -20.12 60.68 39.39
CA TYR A 491 -21.00 59.63 39.91
C TYR A 491 -21.58 59.94 41.30
N ARG A 492 -20.85 60.69 42.14
CA ARG A 492 -21.38 61.15 43.44
C ARG A 492 -22.42 62.26 43.28
N LYS A 493 -22.26 63.17 42.30
CA LYS A 493 -23.27 64.17 41.96
C LYS A 493 -24.53 63.49 41.45
N ALA A 494 -24.39 62.54 40.53
CA ALA A 494 -25.50 61.72 40.02
C ALA A 494 -26.28 61.05 41.16
N LEU A 495 -25.57 60.42 42.11
CA LEU A 495 -26.16 59.74 43.27
C LEU A 495 -26.87 60.71 44.25
N GLY A 496 -26.46 61.98 44.25
CA GLY A 496 -27.09 63.06 45.01
C GLY A 496 -28.36 63.64 44.36
N HIS A 497 -28.58 63.38 43.07
CA HIS A 497 -29.80 63.77 42.34
C HIS A 497 -30.89 62.68 42.34
N LEU A 498 -30.58 61.47 42.78
CA LEU A 498 -31.54 60.36 42.92
C LEU A 498 -32.17 60.33 44.32
N ALA A 499 -33.49 60.19 44.39
CA ALA A 499 -34.24 60.04 45.62
C ALA A 499 -33.99 58.67 46.29
N PRO A 500 -34.23 58.51 47.62
CA PRO A 500 -33.98 57.23 48.29
C PRO A 500 -34.78 56.02 47.79
N GLY A 501 -35.87 56.26 47.02
CA GLY A 501 -36.68 55.22 46.40
C GLY A 501 -36.15 54.69 45.06
N ASP A 502 -35.19 55.38 44.44
CA ASP A 502 -34.66 55.12 43.10
C ASP A 502 -33.63 53.97 43.15
N THR A 503 -34.07 52.82 43.66
CA THR A 503 -33.18 51.73 44.12
C THR A 503 -32.41 51.05 43.00
N GLU A 504 -32.86 51.14 41.76
CA GLU A 504 -32.20 50.53 40.59
C GLU A 504 -31.08 51.43 40.06
N GLU A 505 -31.40 52.70 39.81
CA GLU A 505 -30.47 53.75 39.35
C GLU A 505 -29.36 54.00 40.38
N ARG A 506 -29.69 53.93 41.67
CA ARG A 506 -28.70 54.02 42.76
C ARG A 506 -27.78 52.80 42.81
N ALA A 507 -28.28 51.60 42.49
CA ALA A 507 -27.44 50.41 42.34
C ALA A 507 -26.55 50.50 41.08
N GLU A 508 -27.09 51.03 39.97
CA GLU A 508 -26.37 51.33 38.71
C GLU A 508 -25.15 52.23 38.96
N LEU A 509 -25.32 53.28 39.77
CA LEU A 509 -24.24 54.19 40.17
C LEU A 509 -23.29 53.60 41.21
N TYR A 510 -23.76 52.77 42.15
CA TYR A 510 -22.86 52.11 43.10
C TYR A 510 -21.92 51.09 42.43
N VAL A 511 -22.36 50.42 41.35
CA VAL A 511 -21.47 49.59 40.52
C VAL A 511 -20.43 50.45 39.80
N ARG A 512 -20.81 51.57 39.16
CA ARG A 512 -19.86 52.51 38.54
C ARG A 512 -18.85 53.09 39.51
N LEU A 513 -19.29 53.47 40.72
CA LEU A 513 -18.41 53.89 41.81
C LEU A 513 -17.44 52.78 42.23
N ALA A 514 -17.86 51.51 42.19
CA ALA A 514 -16.98 50.38 42.44
C ALA A 514 -15.94 50.19 41.32
N THR A 515 -16.35 50.25 40.04
CA THR A 515 -15.44 50.16 38.89
C THR A 515 -14.37 51.26 38.92
N ALA A 516 -14.77 52.51 39.18
CA ALA A 516 -13.83 53.62 39.33
C ALA A 516 -12.92 53.47 40.57
N LYS A 517 -13.41 52.86 41.67
CA LYS A 517 -12.55 52.52 42.83
C LYS A 517 -11.59 51.38 42.56
N TRP A 518 -11.98 50.41 41.75
CA TRP A 518 -11.12 49.30 41.32
C TRP A 518 -9.96 49.81 40.44
N GLY A 519 -10.24 50.75 39.52
CA GLY A 519 -9.21 51.46 38.74
C GLY A 519 -8.24 52.31 39.58
N GLN A 520 -8.65 52.77 40.75
CA GLN A 520 -7.75 53.39 41.75
C GLN A 520 -7.03 52.37 42.66
N GLU A 521 -7.09 51.07 42.35
CA GLU A 521 -6.62 49.93 43.16
C GLU A 521 -7.26 49.82 44.57
N LYS A 522 -8.29 50.63 44.88
CA LYS A 522 -8.95 50.70 46.18
C LYS A 522 -10.02 49.62 46.31
N ARG A 523 -9.62 48.36 46.14
CA ARG A 523 -10.49 47.16 46.01
C ARG A 523 -11.47 46.99 47.18
N LYS A 524 -11.03 47.24 48.42
CA LYS A 524 -11.92 47.20 49.62
C LYS A 524 -13.00 48.30 49.59
N GLU A 525 -12.71 49.46 49.01
CA GLU A 525 -13.74 50.48 48.76
C GLU A 525 -14.65 50.10 47.58
N ALA A 526 -14.14 49.40 46.57
CA ALA A 526 -14.95 48.90 45.46
C ALA A 526 -15.98 47.87 45.96
N ILE A 527 -15.53 46.83 46.67
CA ILE A 527 -16.39 45.82 47.31
C ILE A 527 -17.45 46.49 48.20
N SER A 528 -17.04 47.43 49.07
CA SER A 528 -17.98 48.19 49.92
C SER A 528 -19.03 49.00 49.17
N ASN A 529 -18.81 49.36 47.90
CA ASN A 529 -19.85 50.00 47.07
C ASN A 529 -20.75 48.96 46.38
N LEU A 530 -20.23 47.80 45.99
CA LEU A 530 -21.05 46.68 45.53
C LEU A 530 -21.98 46.16 46.64
N ASP A 531 -21.49 46.05 47.88
CA ASP A 531 -22.33 45.73 49.04
C ASP A 531 -23.49 46.72 49.23
N LYS A 532 -23.29 48.01 48.92
CA LYS A 532 -24.37 49.03 48.97
C LYS A 532 -25.37 48.84 47.83
N ALA A 533 -24.92 48.53 46.62
CA ALA A 533 -25.82 48.15 45.52
C ALA A 533 -26.67 46.93 45.90
N LEU A 534 -26.05 45.89 46.46
CA LEU A 534 -26.70 44.66 46.90
C LEU A 534 -27.55 44.83 48.18
N THR A 535 -27.32 45.87 48.97
CA THR A 535 -28.19 46.25 50.10
C THR A 535 -29.47 46.94 49.61
N LEU A 536 -29.40 47.69 48.51
CA LEU A 536 -30.59 48.28 47.86
C LEU A 536 -31.38 47.22 47.07
N ARG A 537 -30.69 46.37 46.32
CA ARG A 537 -31.29 45.30 45.50
C ARG A 537 -30.46 44.01 45.59
N PRO A 538 -30.85 43.03 46.44
CA PRO A 538 -30.08 41.80 46.66
C PRO A 538 -29.82 40.92 45.43
N GLU A 539 -30.60 41.10 44.37
CA GLU A 539 -30.59 40.32 43.12
C GLU A 539 -30.01 41.11 41.93
N TYR A 540 -29.36 42.25 42.17
CA TYR A 540 -28.85 43.11 41.09
C TYR A 540 -27.60 42.50 40.44
N ARG A 541 -27.80 41.77 39.33
CA ARG A 541 -26.77 40.98 38.64
C ARG A 541 -25.45 41.70 38.36
N PRO A 542 -25.42 42.95 37.83
CA PRO A 542 -24.15 43.64 37.56
C PRO A 542 -23.30 43.90 38.81
N ALA A 543 -23.92 43.97 40.01
CA ALA A 543 -23.18 44.04 41.26
C ALA A 543 -22.70 42.66 41.76
N LEU A 544 -23.42 41.57 41.45
CA LEU A 544 -22.98 40.20 41.76
C LEU A 544 -21.80 39.79 40.86
N GLU A 545 -21.89 40.05 39.56
CA GLU A 545 -20.84 39.81 38.56
C GLU A 545 -19.54 40.57 38.93
N ALA A 546 -19.64 41.88 39.17
CA ALA A 546 -18.49 42.68 39.58
C ALA A 546 -17.90 42.23 40.94
N LEU A 547 -18.73 41.71 41.85
CA LEU A 547 -18.30 41.21 43.16
C LEU A 547 -17.57 39.87 43.04
N ILE A 548 -18.01 38.99 42.14
CA ILE A 548 -17.29 37.76 41.77
C ILE A 548 -15.89 38.12 41.25
N VAL A 549 -15.79 38.99 40.24
CA VAL A 549 -14.51 39.39 39.64
C VAL A 549 -13.55 39.98 40.68
N LEU A 550 -14.01 40.91 41.53
CA LEU A 550 -13.19 41.50 42.59
C LEU A 550 -12.73 40.46 43.63
N ASN A 551 -13.63 39.61 44.12
CA ASN A 551 -13.28 38.62 45.14
C ASN A 551 -12.36 37.51 44.60
N VAL A 552 -12.41 37.19 43.30
CA VAL A 552 -11.41 36.34 42.63
C VAL A 552 -10.03 36.99 42.68
N THR A 553 -9.91 38.29 42.38
CA THR A 553 -8.60 38.99 42.43
C THR A 553 -8.00 39.07 43.83
N GLU A 554 -8.84 39.20 44.87
CA GLU A 554 -8.40 39.21 46.28
C GLU A 554 -8.29 37.80 46.89
N ARG A 555 -8.59 36.74 46.12
CA ARG A 555 -8.62 35.32 46.53
C ARG A 555 -9.56 35.01 47.71
N ASP A 556 -10.63 35.78 47.92
CA ASP A 556 -11.69 35.42 48.87
C ASP A 556 -12.67 34.42 48.22
N PHE A 557 -12.21 33.18 48.11
CA PHE A 557 -12.98 32.06 47.58
C PHE A 557 -14.23 31.70 48.42
N ARG A 558 -14.43 32.29 49.60
CA ARG A 558 -15.69 32.16 50.33
C ARG A 558 -16.70 33.19 49.83
N ALA A 559 -16.26 34.44 49.62
CA ALA A 559 -17.10 35.50 49.09
C ALA A 559 -17.45 35.31 47.60
N VAL A 560 -16.53 34.73 46.79
CA VAL A 560 -16.81 34.32 45.40
C VAL A 560 -18.01 33.37 45.34
N HIS A 561 -17.95 32.22 46.01
CA HIS A 561 -19.02 31.22 45.98
C HIS A 561 -20.37 31.73 46.52
N ALA A 562 -20.33 32.60 47.55
CA ALA A 562 -21.54 33.23 48.07
C ALA A 562 -22.18 34.25 47.09
N ALA A 563 -21.40 34.86 46.20
CA ALA A 563 -21.90 35.72 45.13
C ALA A 563 -22.38 34.88 43.91
N GLU A 564 -21.68 33.79 43.59
CA GLU A 564 -22.05 32.82 42.55
C GLU A 564 -23.43 32.19 42.78
N GLU A 565 -23.70 31.60 43.96
CA GLU A 565 -25.02 31.01 44.25
C GLU A 565 -26.15 32.07 44.23
N ARG A 566 -25.85 33.29 44.67
CA ARG A 566 -26.79 34.42 44.56
C ARG A 566 -27.06 34.77 43.10
N LEU A 567 -26.04 34.82 42.25
CA LEU A 567 -26.21 35.10 40.82
C LEU A 567 -27.04 34.01 40.16
N LEU A 568 -26.71 32.72 40.38
CA LEU A 568 -27.46 31.56 39.89
C LEU A 568 -28.93 31.57 40.33
N ALA A 569 -29.27 32.11 41.50
CA ALA A 569 -30.65 32.26 41.95
C ALA A 569 -31.45 33.32 41.18
N THR A 570 -30.79 34.33 40.59
CA THR A 570 -31.44 35.35 39.74
C THR A 570 -31.67 34.92 38.28
N LEU A 571 -31.12 33.77 37.87
CA LEU A 571 -31.19 33.32 36.48
C LEU A 571 -32.53 32.64 36.18
N THR A 572 -33.19 33.03 35.10
CA THR A 572 -34.46 32.42 34.67
C THR A 572 -34.29 31.58 33.41
N SER A 573 -33.27 31.84 32.60
CA SER A 573 -32.93 31.02 31.44
C SER A 573 -32.02 29.86 31.85
N GLU A 574 -32.35 28.65 31.40
CA GLU A 574 -31.51 27.46 31.61
C GLU A 574 -30.20 27.52 30.80
N THR A 575 -30.20 28.21 29.65
CA THR A 575 -28.98 28.43 28.86
C THR A 575 -28.04 29.44 29.52
N GLU A 576 -28.58 30.55 30.04
CA GLU A 576 -27.83 31.53 30.83
C GLU A 576 -27.26 30.89 32.12
N ARG A 577 -28.04 30.03 32.77
CA ARG A 577 -27.59 29.23 33.92
C ARG A 577 -26.51 28.22 33.55
N PHE A 578 -26.63 27.55 32.42
CA PHE A 578 -25.61 26.61 31.92
C PHE A 578 -24.28 27.30 31.64
N GLU A 579 -24.31 28.43 30.94
CA GLU A 579 -23.12 29.21 30.57
C GLU A 579 -22.36 29.67 31.82
N HIS A 580 -23.05 30.25 32.81
CA HIS A 580 -22.43 30.61 34.07
C HIS A 580 -21.95 29.39 34.89
N LEU A 581 -22.67 28.25 34.91
CA LEU A 581 -22.17 27.05 35.60
C LEU A 581 -20.87 26.52 34.99
N MET A 582 -20.69 26.64 33.67
CA MET A 582 -19.43 26.32 32.99
C MET A 582 -18.32 27.31 33.38
N GLU A 583 -18.57 28.62 33.31
CA GLU A 583 -17.60 29.64 33.76
C GLU A 583 -17.15 29.44 35.22
N PHE A 584 -18.08 29.02 36.08
CA PHE A 584 -17.81 28.84 37.51
C PHE A 584 -17.01 27.57 37.74
N GLY A 585 -17.34 26.48 37.02
CA GLY A 585 -16.55 25.26 37.04
C GLY A 585 -15.10 25.50 36.60
N ASP A 586 -14.89 26.18 35.48
CA ASP A 586 -13.56 26.53 34.95
C ASP A 586 -12.77 27.42 35.91
N ARG A 587 -13.44 28.36 36.58
CA ARG A 587 -12.86 29.23 37.62
C ARG A 587 -12.45 28.46 38.88
N TRP A 588 -13.25 27.48 39.30
CA TRP A 588 -12.93 26.61 40.45
C TRP A 588 -11.82 25.62 40.15
N GLU A 589 -11.77 25.07 38.93
CA GLU A 589 -10.71 24.18 38.44
C GLU A 589 -9.36 24.93 38.37
N SER A 590 -9.35 26.13 37.78
CA SER A 590 -8.14 26.92 37.56
C SER A 590 -7.73 27.80 38.75
N ILE A 591 -8.38 28.96 38.91
CA ILE A 591 -7.97 30.02 39.85
C ILE A 591 -8.28 29.64 41.31
N GLY A 592 -9.40 28.95 41.54
CA GLY A 592 -9.80 28.46 42.86
C GLY A 592 -9.00 27.25 43.34
N SER A 593 -8.51 26.42 42.41
CA SER A 593 -7.87 25.13 42.70
C SER A 593 -8.69 24.23 43.65
N ASP A 594 -10.03 24.30 43.55
CA ASP A 594 -11.00 23.51 44.32
C ASP A 594 -11.74 22.57 43.34
N PRO A 595 -11.21 21.37 43.07
CA PRO A 595 -11.82 20.43 42.12
C PRO A 595 -13.19 19.92 42.62
N GLY A 596 -13.48 20.00 43.93
CA GLY A 596 -14.78 19.64 44.48
C GLY A 596 -15.89 20.61 44.06
N ARG A 597 -15.60 21.92 44.10
CA ARG A 597 -16.53 22.96 43.60
C ARG A 597 -16.61 22.99 42.08
N ALA A 598 -15.49 22.76 41.39
CA ALA A 598 -15.49 22.63 39.94
C ALA A 598 -16.46 21.52 39.51
N ARG A 599 -16.30 20.33 40.12
CA ARG A 599 -17.15 19.17 39.88
C ARG A 599 -18.62 19.43 40.22
N ALA A 600 -18.93 20.03 41.38
CA ALA A 600 -20.30 20.36 41.74
C ALA A 600 -20.96 21.38 40.78
N SER A 601 -20.17 22.27 40.16
CA SER A 601 -20.65 23.22 39.15
C SER A 601 -20.95 22.52 37.83
N PHE A 602 -20.05 21.65 37.36
CA PHE A 602 -20.26 20.86 36.15
C PHE A 602 -21.31 19.75 36.31
N GLU A 603 -21.49 19.16 37.50
CA GLU A 603 -22.57 18.21 37.80
C GLU A 603 -23.93 18.91 37.57
N ARG A 604 -24.10 20.14 38.08
CA ARG A 604 -25.29 20.97 37.82
C ARG A 604 -25.42 21.42 36.35
N ALA A 605 -24.31 21.58 35.62
CA ALA A 605 -24.34 21.88 34.19
C ALA A 605 -24.84 20.67 33.37
N ARG A 606 -24.39 19.46 33.72
CA ARG A 606 -24.84 18.19 33.14
C ARG A 606 -26.33 17.96 33.40
N ASP A 607 -26.82 18.30 34.59
CA ASP A 607 -28.24 18.18 34.94
C ASP A 607 -29.15 19.08 34.05
N ILE A 608 -28.59 20.12 33.40
CA ILE A 608 -29.28 20.95 32.40
C ILE A 608 -29.03 20.43 30.97
N ARG A 609 -27.79 20.03 30.63
CA ARG A 609 -27.42 19.49 29.31
C ARG A 609 -26.70 18.13 29.46
N PRO A 610 -27.43 17.01 29.57
CA PRO A 610 -26.84 15.69 29.85
C PRO A 610 -26.12 15.05 28.65
N GLU A 611 -26.16 15.70 27.49
CA GLU A 611 -25.50 15.26 26.24
C GLU A 611 -24.36 16.19 25.80
N ASP A 612 -23.99 17.17 26.62
CA ASP A 612 -22.90 18.10 26.32
C ASP A 612 -21.52 17.42 26.53
N LEU A 613 -20.85 17.11 25.42
CA LEU A 613 -19.55 16.44 25.41
C LEU A 613 -18.43 17.24 26.13
N LEU A 614 -18.53 18.57 26.22
CA LEU A 614 -17.55 19.38 26.93
C LEU A 614 -17.73 19.25 28.45
N VAL A 615 -18.99 19.26 28.92
CA VAL A 615 -19.33 18.98 30.33
C VAL A 615 -18.90 17.57 30.72
N LEU A 616 -19.27 16.57 29.92
CA LEU A 616 -18.93 15.17 30.18
C LEU A 616 -17.40 14.96 30.18
N GLY A 617 -16.67 15.59 29.26
CA GLY A 617 -15.21 15.54 29.21
C GLY A 617 -14.53 16.19 30.42
N LYS A 618 -15.08 17.29 30.96
CA LYS A 618 -14.61 17.94 32.19
C LYS A 618 -14.93 17.10 33.44
N LEU A 619 -16.17 16.60 33.54
CA LEU A 619 -16.59 15.72 34.63
C LEU A 619 -15.76 14.45 34.68
N ARG A 620 -15.51 13.79 33.53
CA ARG A 620 -14.64 12.62 33.43
C ARG A 620 -13.29 12.86 34.12
N ARG A 621 -12.59 13.94 33.76
CA ARG A 621 -11.29 14.31 34.35
C ARG A 621 -11.38 14.52 35.86
N LEU A 622 -12.44 15.16 36.36
CA LEU A 622 -12.61 15.43 37.78
C LEU A 622 -13.01 14.18 38.58
N TYR A 623 -13.73 13.24 37.98
CA TYR A 623 -13.98 11.92 38.58
C TYR A 623 -12.72 11.04 38.56
N GLU A 624 -11.91 11.11 37.50
CA GLU A 624 -10.60 10.46 37.39
C GLU A 624 -9.65 10.94 38.51
N HIS A 625 -9.54 12.26 38.73
CA HIS A 625 -8.74 12.83 39.84
C HIS A 625 -9.32 12.57 41.25
N ALA A 626 -10.62 12.28 41.36
CA ALA A 626 -11.28 11.97 42.64
C ALA A 626 -11.37 10.46 42.93
N SER A 627 -10.88 9.61 42.02
CA SER A 627 -11.06 8.14 42.05
C SER A 627 -12.53 7.68 42.17
N GLU A 628 -13.49 8.45 41.64
CA GLU A 628 -14.92 8.07 41.61
C GLU A 628 -15.22 7.13 40.44
N ILE A 629 -14.63 5.93 40.49
CA ILE A 629 -14.55 4.92 39.40
C ILE A 629 -15.88 4.74 38.65
N ASP A 630 -16.99 4.48 39.35
CA ASP A 630 -18.28 4.20 38.70
C ASP A 630 -18.75 5.37 37.81
N LYS A 631 -18.49 6.61 38.23
CA LYS A 631 -18.80 7.82 37.45
C LYS A 631 -17.81 8.09 36.32
N VAL A 632 -16.56 7.64 36.43
CA VAL A 632 -15.60 7.65 35.31
C VAL A 632 -16.11 6.74 34.19
N ILE A 633 -16.57 5.53 34.55
CA ILE A 633 -17.17 4.57 33.61
C ILE A 633 -18.44 5.16 33.00
N GLU A 634 -19.38 5.67 33.81
CA GLU A 634 -20.61 6.34 33.34
C GLU A 634 -20.29 7.46 32.33
N SER A 635 -19.36 8.36 32.68
CA SER A 635 -18.99 9.50 31.84
C SER A 635 -18.31 9.07 30.54
N ARG A 636 -17.39 8.10 30.60
CA ARG A 636 -16.72 7.55 29.40
C ARG A 636 -17.70 6.84 28.47
N ARG A 637 -18.59 6.01 29.02
CA ARG A 637 -19.63 5.29 28.26
C ARG A 637 -20.56 6.29 27.58
N ARG A 638 -20.98 7.33 28.29
CA ARG A 638 -21.86 8.37 27.74
C ARG A 638 -21.20 9.23 26.67
N ILE A 639 -19.90 9.52 26.78
CA ILE A 639 -19.12 10.15 25.70
C ILE A 639 -19.11 9.24 24.47
N ALA A 640 -18.78 7.95 24.63
CA ALA A 640 -18.74 6.98 23.52
C ALA A 640 -20.10 6.83 22.83
N GLU A 641 -21.20 6.71 23.58
CA GLU A 641 -22.58 6.67 23.06
C GLU A 641 -22.93 7.87 22.17
N LEU A 642 -22.43 9.05 22.51
CA LEU A 642 -22.73 10.33 21.83
C LEU A 642 -21.76 10.65 20.68
N THR A 643 -20.63 9.94 20.56
CA THR A 643 -19.68 10.12 19.46
C THR A 643 -20.32 9.73 18.12
N PRO A 644 -20.50 10.66 17.16
CA PRO A 644 -21.31 10.40 15.98
C PRO A 644 -20.61 9.47 14.97
N VAL A 645 -19.30 9.64 14.77
CA VAL A 645 -18.50 8.83 13.85
C VAL A 645 -18.37 7.40 14.40
N PRO A 646 -18.75 6.34 13.64
CA PRO A 646 -18.74 4.97 14.17
C PRO A 646 -17.34 4.48 14.60
N ARG A 647 -16.29 4.88 13.87
CA ARG A 647 -14.89 4.55 14.17
C ARG A 647 -14.40 5.20 15.46
N ASP A 648 -14.63 6.50 15.61
CA ASP A 648 -14.23 7.26 16.80
C ASP A 648 -15.01 6.78 18.04
N ARG A 649 -16.27 6.35 17.85
CA ARG A 649 -17.09 5.68 18.88
C ARG A 649 -16.53 4.31 19.24
N ALA A 650 -16.09 3.50 18.27
CA ALA A 650 -15.41 2.24 18.55
C ALA A 650 -14.11 2.44 19.34
N ALA A 651 -13.29 3.43 18.97
CA ALA A 651 -12.11 3.82 19.73
C ALA A 651 -12.45 4.30 21.16
N SER A 652 -13.52 5.10 21.32
CA SER A 652 -14.00 5.57 22.62
C SER A 652 -14.44 4.42 23.54
N TYR A 653 -15.06 3.38 22.98
CA TYR A 653 -15.40 2.16 23.73
C TYR A 653 -14.16 1.30 24.04
N LEU A 654 -13.19 1.22 23.13
CA LEU A 654 -11.91 0.52 23.37
C LEU A 654 -11.11 1.18 24.50
N GLU A 655 -10.99 2.52 24.52
CA GLU A 655 -10.37 3.26 25.64
C GLU A 655 -11.04 2.95 26.99
N LEU A 656 -12.36 2.78 27.01
CA LEU A 656 -13.10 2.42 28.22
C LEU A 656 -12.90 0.94 28.57
N ALA A 657 -12.83 0.04 27.60
CA ALA A 657 -12.52 -1.36 27.85
C ALA A 657 -11.15 -1.53 28.51
N THR A 658 -10.11 -0.85 27.99
CA THR A 658 -8.76 -0.84 28.58
C THR A 658 -8.80 -0.30 30.01
N TYR A 659 -9.48 0.82 30.25
CA TYR A 659 -9.65 1.35 31.61
C TYR A 659 -10.38 0.36 32.54
N CYS A 660 -11.40 -0.36 32.05
CA CYS A 660 -12.07 -1.42 32.80
C CYS A 660 -11.17 -2.63 33.10
N GLN A 661 -10.17 -2.94 32.26
CA GLN A 661 -9.16 -3.96 32.55
C GLN A 661 -8.18 -3.49 33.64
N GLU A 662 -7.71 -2.25 33.59
CA GLU A 662 -6.79 -1.66 34.58
C GLU A 662 -7.35 -1.67 36.02
N ILE A 663 -8.68 -1.64 36.17
CA ILE A 663 -9.40 -1.64 37.46
C ILE A 663 -10.02 -3.01 37.83
N GLU A 664 -9.61 -4.09 37.16
CA GLU A 664 -10.10 -5.47 37.40
C GLU A 664 -11.64 -5.59 37.28
N ARG A 665 -12.22 -5.01 36.22
CA ARG A 665 -13.65 -5.06 35.86
C ARG A 665 -13.85 -5.75 34.50
N GLU A 666 -13.42 -7.00 34.40
CA GLU A 666 -13.34 -7.75 33.14
C GLU A 666 -14.70 -7.92 32.43
N GLU A 667 -15.80 -8.16 33.14
CA GLU A 667 -17.14 -8.27 32.53
C GLU A 667 -17.58 -6.96 31.85
N LEU A 668 -17.22 -5.80 32.42
CA LEU A 668 -17.50 -4.50 31.81
C LEU A 668 -16.55 -4.24 30.64
N ALA A 669 -15.29 -4.67 30.72
CA ALA A 669 -14.38 -4.61 29.59
C ALA A 669 -14.90 -5.42 28.39
N ILE A 670 -15.40 -6.64 28.63
CA ILE A 670 -16.05 -7.48 27.61
C ILE A 670 -17.25 -6.74 26.97
N GLU A 671 -18.14 -6.17 27.78
CA GLU A 671 -19.30 -5.39 27.27
C GLU A 671 -18.85 -4.23 26.36
N MET A 672 -17.82 -3.48 26.77
CA MET A 672 -17.33 -2.33 26.01
C MET A 672 -16.58 -2.76 24.73
N LEU A 673 -15.86 -3.88 24.75
CA LEU A 673 -15.27 -4.46 23.54
C LEU A 673 -16.37 -4.89 22.55
N GLU A 674 -17.42 -5.55 23.02
CA GLU A 674 -18.57 -5.90 22.17
C GLU A 674 -19.25 -4.66 21.56
N LEU A 675 -19.37 -3.55 22.31
CA LEU A 675 -19.90 -2.27 21.79
C LEU A 675 -18.94 -1.58 20.79
N ALA A 676 -17.62 -1.73 20.96
CA ALA A 676 -16.64 -1.24 19.99
C ALA A 676 -16.74 -1.99 18.65
N ILE A 677 -16.75 -3.33 18.70
CA ILE A 677 -16.92 -4.23 17.55
C ILE A 677 -18.24 -3.97 16.83
N ASP A 678 -19.30 -3.72 17.60
CA ASP A 678 -20.64 -3.41 17.08
C ASP A 678 -20.74 -2.01 16.46
N SER A 679 -19.79 -1.10 16.77
CA SER A 679 -19.71 0.26 16.22
C SER A 679 -18.84 0.35 14.95
N ASP A 680 -17.65 -0.26 14.93
CA ASP A 680 -16.82 -0.39 13.73
C ASP A 680 -16.20 -1.80 13.66
N SER A 681 -16.89 -2.72 12.98
CA SER A 681 -16.43 -4.09 12.78
C SER A 681 -15.21 -4.22 11.84
N SER A 682 -14.70 -3.11 11.29
CA SER A 682 -13.40 -3.09 10.57
C SER A 682 -12.21 -2.83 11.50
N MET A 683 -12.46 -2.46 12.76
CA MET A 683 -11.44 -2.28 13.78
C MET A 683 -11.14 -3.64 14.45
N ILE A 684 -9.94 -4.18 14.21
CA ILE A 684 -9.56 -5.53 14.69
C ILE A 684 -9.06 -5.51 16.14
N GLU A 685 -8.53 -4.39 16.64
CA GLU A 685 -7.93 -4.31 17.99
C GLU A 685 -8.91 -4.60 19.16
N PRO A 686 -10.20 -4.21 19.10
CA PRO A 686 -11.22 -4.73 20.01
C PRO A 686 -11.45 -6.25 19.90
N LEU A 687 -11.37 -6.82 18.70
CA LEU A 687 -11.48 -8.26 18.48
C LEU A 687 -10.25 -9.01 19.00
N ASP A 688 -9.04 -8.46 18.86
CA ASP A 688 -7.81 -9.00 19.47
C ASP A 688 -7.94 -9.09 20.98
N THR A 689 -8.32 -7.97 21.60
CA THR A 689 -8.46 -7.88 23.06
C THR A 689 -9.55 -8.83 23.58
N LEU A 690 -10.71 -8.90 22.91
CA LEU A 690 -11.80 -9.77 23.33
C LEU A 690 -11.52 -11.27 23.06
N ALA A 691 -10.89 -11.59 21.92
CA ALA A 691 -10.47 -12.95 21.61
C ALA A 691 -9.49 -13.48 22.65
N ARG A 692 -8.53 -12.66 23.12
CA ARG A 692 -7.61 -13.05 24.19
C ARG A 692 -8.36 -13.45 25.47
N ILE A 693 -9.25 -12.58 25.97
CA ILE A 693 -10.02 -12.85 27.20
C ILE A 693 -10.86 -14.12 27.07
N LEU A 694 -11.63 -14.25 25.98
CA LEU A 694 -12.50 -15.42 25.77
C LEU A 694 -11.71 -16.71 25.54
N SER A 695 -10.48 -16.63 24.99
CA SER A 695 -9.59 -17.79 24.86
C SER A 695 -9.00 -18.22 26.20
N GLU A 696 -8.61 -17.27 27.06
CA GLU A 696 -8.16 -17.54 28.44
C GLU A 696 -9.29 -18.18 29.27
N ARG A 697 -10.55 -17.79 29.03
CA ARG A 697 -11.75 -18.38 29.63
C ARG A 697 -12.25 -19.67 28.96
N GLN A 698 -11.74 -20.03 27.78
CA GLN A 698 -12.21 -21.13 26.92
C GLN A 698 -13.67 -21.00 26.44
N GLU A 699 -14.17 -19.77 26.32
CA GLU A 699 -15.56 -19.41 25.94
C GLU A 699 -15.75 -19.40 24.41
N TRP A 700 -15.30 -20.46 23.74
CA TRP A 700 -15.15 -20.56 22.28
C TRP A 700 -16.44 -20.22 21.50
N SER A 701 -17.60 -20.67 21.96
CA SER A 701 -18.89 -20.42 21.29
C SER A 701 -19.36 -18.95 21.40
N GLN A 702 -18.92 -18.19 22.42
CA GLN A 702 -19.17 -16.75 22.46
C GLN A 702 -18.26 -16.03 21.45
N LEU A 703 -16.98 -16.41 21.38
CA LEU A 703 -16.02 -15.87 20.42
C LEU A 703 -16.46 -16.14 18.97
N GLU A 704 -16.95 -17.35 18.69
CA GLU A 704 -17.56 -17.74 17.41
C GLU A 704 -18.75 -16.83 17.05
N ALA A 705 -19.68 -16.61 17.99
CA ALA A 705 -20.85 -15.75 17.79
C ALA A 705 -20.45 -14.29 17.54
N ILE A 706 -19.43 -13.77 18.23
CA ILE A 706 -18.90 -12.42 18.03
C ILE A 706 -18.28 -12.27 16.63
N TYR A 707 -17.40 -13.19 16.21
CA TYR A 707 -16.81 -13.15 14.87
C TYR A 707 -17.87 -13.27 13.77
N ARG A 708 -18.87 -14.16 13.92
CA ARG A 708 -20.01 -14.26 13.00
C ARG A 708 -20.83 -12.96 12.95
N ARG A 709 -21.05 -12.32 14.10
CA ARG A 709 -21.75 -11.02 14.21
C ARG A 709 -20.97 -9.88 13.54
N ALA A 710 -19.65 -9.87 13.64
CA ALA A 710 -18.77 -8.90 12.99
C ALA A 710 -18.76 -9.07 11.45
N LEU A 711 -18.55 -10.29 10.93
CA LEU A 711 -18.65 -10.57 9.49
C LEU A 711 -20.01 -10.16 8.92
N ALA A 712 -21.10 -10.52 9.60
CA ALA A 712 -22.46 -10.18 9.17
C ALA A 712 -22.78 -8.67 9.17
N ARG A 713 -21.91 -7.83 9.76
CA ARG A 713 -21.93 -6.36 9.59
C ARG A 713 -21.02 -5.90 8.45
N LEU A 714 -19.80 -6.44 8.35
CA LEU A 714 -18.86 -6.15 7.26
C LEU A 714 -19.48 -6.45 5.87
N ASP A 715 -20.34 -7.46 5.78
CA ASP A 715 -21.08 -7.83 4.56
C ASP A 715 -22.16 -6.82 4.15
N ARG A 716 -22.43 -5.80 4.97
CA ARG A 716 -23.38 -4.71 4.72
C ARG A 716 -22.71 -3.36 4.43
N LEU A 717 -21.38 -3.29 4.56
CA LEU A 717 -20.60 -2.11 4.22
C LEU A 717 -20.29 -2.09 2.71
N PRO A 718 -20.03 -0.92 2.11
CA PRO A 718 -19.50 -0.84 0.75
C PRO A 718 -18.20 -1.65 0.60
N GLN A 719 -17.99 -2.22 -0.60
CA GLN A 719 -16.75 -2.93 -0.89
C GLN A 719 -15.55 -1.97 -0.91
N GLY A 720 -14.46 -2.37 -0.27
CA GLY A 720 -13.23 -1.57 -0.14
C GLY A 720 -12.21 -2.24 0.77
N GLU A 721 -10.96 -1.75 0.72
CA GLU A 721 -9.81 -2.37 1.41
C GLU A 721 -10.00 -2.62 2.91
N PRO A 722 -10.48 -1.66 3.73
CA PRO A 722 -10.70 -1.91 5.16
C PRO A 722 -11.71 -3.02 5.44
N ARG A 723 -12.75 -3.15 4.58
CA ARG A 723 -13.78 -4.20 4.69
C ARG A 723 -13.23 -5.56 4.27
N ARG A 724 -12.49 -5.64 3.15
CA ARG A 724 -11.81 -6.88 2.71
C ARG A 724 -10.82 -7.38 3.76
N ARG A 725 -9.92 -6.52 4.23
CA ARG A 725 -8.91 -6.85 5.24
C ARG A 725 -9.51 -7.39 6.53
N ALA A 726 -10.58 -6.77 7.02
CA ALA A 726 -11.27 -7.24 8.21
C ALA A 726 -12.05 -8.53 7.96
N ALA A 727 -12.67 -8.69 6.79
CA ALA A 727 -13.39 -9.92 6.43
C ALA A 727 -12.45 -11.12 6.26
N TRP A 728 -11.28 -10.91 5.63
CA TRP A 728 -10.16 -11.86 5.58
C TRP A 728 -9.73 -12.26 7.00
N GLU A 729 -9.29 -11.31 7.84
CA GLU A 729 -8.71 -11.65 9.14
C GLU A 729 -9.72 -12.33 10.09
N ILE A 730 -10.99 -11.93 10.07
CA ILE A 730 -12.04 -12.58 10.88
C ILE A 730 -12.44 -13.95 10.30
N GLY A 731 -12.45 -14.09 8.96
CA GLY A 731 -12.63 -15.38 8.30
C GLY A 731 -11.53 -16.38 8.66
N ARG A 732 -10.26 -15.96 8.56
CA ARG A 732 -9.08 -16.72 8.98
C ARG A 732 -9.15 -17.15 10.45
N ARG A 733 -9.59 -16.26 11.36
CA ARG A 733 -9.79 -16.56 12.78
C ARG A 733 -10.92 -17.55 13.04
N LEU A 734 -12.03 -17.45 12.32
CA LEU A 734 -13.10 -18.44 12.39
C LEU A 734 -12.64 -19.80 11.86
N GLY A 735 -11.87 -19.84 10.77
CA GLY A 735 -11.24 -21.06 10.26
C GLY A 735 -10.38 -21.75 11.33
N LEU A 736 -9.50 -20.98 12.00
CA LEU A 736 -8.68 -21.49 13.10
C LEU A 736 -9.52 -21.98 14.28
N LEU A 737 -10.51 -21.19 14.73
CA LEU A 737 -11.41 -21.53 15.84
C LEU A 737 -12.16 -22.85 15.58
N PHE A 738 -12.68 -23.02 14.36
CA PHE A 738 -13.38 -24.24 13.96
C PHE A 738 -12.45 -25.45 13.79
N ARG A 739 -11.21 -25.24 13.35
CA ARG A 739 -10.22 -26.32 13.20
C ARG A 739 -9.63 -26.78 14.55
N ASP A 740 -9.29 -25.84 15.42
CA ASP A 740 -8.43 -26.09 16.59
C ASP A 740 -9.19 -26.22 17.92
N HIS A 741 -10.44 -25.72 18.01
CA HIS A 741 -11.20 -25.66 19.28
C HIS A 741 -12.66 -26.14 19.19
N LEU A 742 -13.32 -26.04 18.03
CA LEU A 742 -14.69 -26.56 17.82
C LEU A 742 -14.73 -27.89 17.03
N GLU A 743 -13.58 -28.35 16.54
CA GLU A 743 -13.36 -29.64 15.85
C GLU A 743 -14.29 -29.91 14.64
N ASP A 744 -14.75 -28.87 13.94
CA ASP A 744 -15.50 -28.97 12.68
C ASP A 744 -14.63 -28.52 11.49
N PRO A 745 -13.90 -29.44 10.83
CA PRO A 745 -13.03 -29.10 9.71
C PRO A 745 -13.79 -28.75 8.42
N LEU A 746 -15.09 -29.05 8.31
CA LEU A 746 -15.91 -28.66 7.16
C LEU A 746 -16.30 -27.19 7.25
N VAL A 747 -16.72 -26.73 8.44
CA VAL A 747 -17.02 -25.31 8.69
C VAL A 747 -15.73 -24.49 8.74
N ALA A 748 -14.63 -25.03 9.28
CA ALA A 748 -13.31 -24.39 9.21
C ALA A 748 -12.88 -24.12 7.76
N LEU A 749 -13.01 -25.13 6.88
CA LEU A 749 -12.65 -24.99 5.48
C LEU A 749 -13.44 -23.87 4.80
N ALA A 750 -14.76 -23.81 4.99
CA ALA A 750 -15.60 -22.77 4.41
C ALA A 750 -15.22 -21.34 4.88
N TYR A 751 -14.69 -21.18 6.10
CA TYR A 751 -14.19 -19.89 6.58
C TYR A 751 -12.79 -19.54 6.09
N PHE A 752 -11.90 -20.51 5.91
CA PHE A 752 -10.59 -20.28 5.26
C PHE A 752 -10.75 -19.94 3.77
N GLU A 753 -11.65 -20.63 3.06
CA GLU A 753 -11.96 -20.33 1.66
C GLU A 753 -12.54 -18.93 1.51
N ARG A 754 -13.55 -18.58 2.32
CA ARG A 754 -14.09 -17.21 2.38
C ARG A 754 -13.03 -16.17 2.75
N SER A 755 -12.01 -16.54 3.55
CA SER A 755 -10.87 -15.65 3.82
C SER A 755 -10.06 -15.41 2.54
N VAL A 756 -9.74 -16.46 1.79
CA VAL A 756 -9.03 -16.39 0.50
C VAL A 756 -9.84 -15.63 -0.56
N ASP A 757 -11.16 -15.76 -0.60
CA ASP A 757 -12.03 -14.98 -1.51
C ASP A 757 -11.90 -13.46 -1.30
N GLU A 758 -11.61 -13.02 -0.07
CA GLU A 758 -11.40 -11.61 0.27
C GLU A 758 -9.97 -11.11 -0.02
N ARG A 759 -8.99 -12.02 -0.16
CA ARG A 759 -7.59 -11.77 -0.57
C ARG A 759 -7.01 -12.95 -1.38
N PRO A 760 -7.29 -13.04 -2.71
CA PRO A 760 -6.83 -14.14 -3.57
C PRO A 760 -5.32 -14.17 -3.83
N GLU A 761 -4.56 -13.24 -3.25
CA GLU A 761 -3.11 -13.20 -3.19
C GLU A 761 -2.52 -13.86 -1.92
N ASP A 762 -3.34 -14.30 -0.96
CA ASP A 762 -2.90 -14.97 0.27
C ASP A 762 -2.49 -16.43 0.01
N LEU A 763 -1.23 -16.61 -0.40
CA LEU A 763 -0.57 -17.91 -0.54
C LEU A 763 -0.69 -18.77 0.73
N GLY A 764 -0.61 -18.16 1.92
CA GLY A 764 -0.75 -18.86 3.20
C GLY A 764 -2.15 -19.43 3.38
N GLY A 765 -3.17 -18.61 3.10
CA GLY A 765 -4.57 -19.01 3.04
C GLY A 765 -4.81 -20.15 2.05
N HIS A 766 -4.37 -20.02 0.79
CA HIS A 766 -4.50 -21.07 -0.22
C HIS A 766 -3.89 -22.41 0.22
N LEU A 767 -2.70 -22.39 0.84
CA LEU A 767 -2.04 -23.61 1.34
C LEU A 767 -2.78 -24.24 2.54
N VAL A 768 -3.31 -23.42 3.47
CA VAL A 768 -4.12 -23.92 4.60
C VAL A 768 -5.44 -24.53 4.11
N VAL A 769 -6.11 -23.89 3.14
CA VAL A 769 -7.31 -24.43 2.48
C VAL A 769 -7.00 -25.76 1.79
N ALA A 770 -5.91 -25.82 1.02
CA ALA A 770 -5.51 -27.02 0.30
C ALA A 770 -5.24 -28.22 1.21
N ASP A 771 -4.48 -28.02 2.30
CA ASP A 771 -4.12 -29.10 3.23
C ASP A 771 -5.33 -29.59 4.05
N LEU A 772 -6.19 -28.67 4.49
CA LEU A 772 -7.43 -29.02 5.17
C LEU A 772 -8.39 -29.78 4.23
N ALA A 773 -8.57 -29.30 2.99
CA ALA A 773 -9.38 -29.96 1.97
C ALA A 773 -8.83 -31.35 1.58
N ARG A 774 -7.50 -31.53 1.54
CA ARG A 774 -6.84 -32.84 1.40
C ARG A 774 -7.17 -33.76 2.56
N THR A 775 -7.07 -33.26 3.79
CA THR A 775 -7.29 -34.04 5.03
C THR A 775 -8.72 -34.55 5.15
N ILE A 776 -9.72 -33.74 4.77
CA ILE A 776 -11.14 -34.15 4.76
C ILE A 776 -11.60 -34.89 3.49
N GLY A 777 -10.69 -35.14 2.54
CA GLY A 777 -11.01 -35.85 1.29
C GLY A 777 -11.72 -35.02 0.20
N ARG A 778 -11.92 -33.71 0.38
CA ARG A 778 -12.50 -32.80 -0.64
C ARG A 778 -11.44 -32.40 -1.67
N HIS A 779 -10.87 -33.40 -2.35
CA HIS A 779 -9.70 -33.28 -3.22
C HIS A 779 -9.89 -32.34 -4.41
N GLU A 780 -11.10 -32.19 -4.94
CA GLU A 780 -11.42 -31.24 -6.02
C GLU A 780 -11.14 -29.79 -5.60
N ARG A 781 -11.53 -29.42 -4.37
CA ARG A 781 -11.30 -28.08 -3.83
C ARG A 781 -9.82 -27.86 -3.51
N ALA A 782 -9.14 -28.89 -2.98
CA ALA A 782 -7.70 -28.84 -2.79
C ALA A 782 -6.94 -28.57 -4.11
N LEU A 783 -7.36 -29.15 -5.23
CA LEU A 783 -6.71 -28.93 -6.53
C LEU A 783 -6.81 -27.47 -6.99
N VAL A 784 -7.93 -26.79 -6.75
CA VAL A 784 -8.10 -25.36 -7.07
C VAL A 784 -7.09 -24.53 -6.29
N HIS A 785 -7.08 -24.62 -4.96
CA HIS A 785 -6.21 -23.78 -4.14
C HIS A 785 -4.72 -24.14 -4.27
N LEU A 786 -4.37 -25.39 -4.63
CA LEU A 786 -3.00 -25.75 -5.01
C LEU A 786 -2.56 -25.15 -6.36
N ARG A 787 -3.45 -25.09 -7.35
CA ARG A 787 -3.18 -24.42 -8.63
C ARG A 787 -2.91 -22.93 -8.43
N ASP A 788 -3.72 -22.26 -7.59
CA ASP A 788 -3.51 -20.85 -7.30
C ASP A 788 -2.26 -20.62 -6.42
N ALA A 789 -1.95 -21.51 -5.47
CA ALA A 789 -0.66 -21.49 -4.77
C ALA A 789 0.53 -21.65 -5.74
N ALA A 790 0.42 -22.46 -6.79
CA ALA A 790 1.42 -22.59 -7.84
C ALA A 790 1.48 -21.40 -8.82
N LYS A 791 0.43 -20.56 -8.91
CA LYS A 791 0.48 -19.26 -9.60
C LYS A 791 1.18 -18.19 -8.73
N LEU A 792 0.98 -18.23 -7.41
CA LEU A 792 1.49 -17.25 -6.45
C LEU A 792 2.95 -17.48 -6.05
N ASP A 793 3.37 -18.75 -5.91
CA ASP A 793 4.74 -19.18 -5.61
C ASP A 793 5.18 -20.28 -6.59
N PRO A 794 5.52 -19.91 -7.85
CA PRO A 794 5.75 -20.91 -8.91
C PRO A 794 7.00 -21.76 -8.71
N GLN A 795 7.92 -21.36 -7.82
CA GLN A 795 9.13 -22.13 -7.50
C GLN A 795 8.89 -23.19 -6.40
N ARG A 796 7.68 -23.23 -5.81
CA ARG A 796 7.32 -24.13 -4.71
C ARG A 796 7.13 -25.57 -5.18
N ALA A 797 8.23 -26.32 -5.26
CA ALA A 797 8.26 -27.77 -5.52
C ALA A 797 7.10 -28.55 -4.87
N GLN A 798 6.85 -28.29 -3.57
CA GLN A 798 5.79 -28.93 -2.79
C GLN A 798 4.39 -28.76 -3.38
N SER A 799 4.05 -27.61 -3.97
CA SER A 799 2.76 -27.40 -4.63
C SER A 799 2.54 -28.41 -5.75
N TYR A 800 3.57 -28.71 -6.54
CA TYR A 800 3.47 -29.62 -7.68
C TYR A 800 3.42 -31.09 -7.24
N HIS A 801 4.20 -31.48 -6.23
CA HIS A 801 4.06 -32.78 -5.57
C HIS A 801 2.63 -32.98 -5.02
N ASP A 802 2.06 -31.94 -4.42
CA ASP A 802 0.71 -31.98 -3.86
C ASP A 802 -0.39 -31.98 -4.93
N ILE A 803 -0.19 -31.29 -6.07
CA ILE A 803 -1.07 -31.39 -7.25
C ILE A 803 -1.00 -32.80 -7.84
N PHE A 804 0.19 -33.39 -7.97
CA PHE A 804 0.35 -34.76 -8.47
C PHE A 804 -0.45 -35.75 -7.63
N ASP A 805 -0.30 -35.72 -6.31
CA ASP A 805 -0.97 -36.67 -5.42
C ASP A 805 -2.49 -36.44 -5.31
N VAL A 806 -2.95 -35.19 -5.45
CA VAL A 806 -4.39 -34.87 -5.55
C VAL A 806 -4.97 -35.33 -6.89
N ALA A 807 -4.29 -35.05 -8.00
CA ALA A 807 -4.72 -35.47 -9.35
C ALA A 807 -4.76 -37.00 -9.49
N GLN A 808 -3.82 -37.73 -8.89
CA GLN A 808 -3.84 -39.20 -8.81
C GLN A 808 -5.08 -39.72 -8.07
N LYS A 809 -5.47 -39.10 -6.94
CA LYS A 809 -6.71 -39.46 -6.20
C LYS A 809 -7.98 -39.12 -6.99
N LEU A 810 -7.97 -38.01 -7.73
CA LEU A 810 -9.07 -37.59 -8.61
C LEU A 810 -9.13 -38.35 -9.95
N ARG A 811 -8.15 -39.21 -10.25
CA ARG A 811 -8.01 -39.92 -11.53
C ARG A 811 -7.90 -38.96 -12.73
N GLN A 812 -7.15 -37.88 -12.56
CA GLN A 812 -6.86 -36.89 -13.61
C GLN A 812 -5.41 -37.07 -14.09
N PRO A 813 -5.13 -38.04 -15.00
CA PRO A 813 -3.76 -38.40 -15.35
C PRO A 813 -3.01 -37.28 -16.06
N ASP A 814 -3.69 -36.45 -16.86
CA ASP A 814 -3.04 -35.31 -17.52
C ASP A 814 -2.57 -34.24 -16.53
N VAL A 815 -3.36 -33.95 -15.49
CA VAL A 815 -2.99 -32.99 -14.44
C VAL A 815 -1.81 -33.53 -13.63
N ALA A 816 -1.81 -34.82 -13.30
CA ALA A 816 -0.65 -35.47 -12.68
C ALA A 816 0.59 -35.45 -13.60
N TYR A 817 0.42 -35.67 -14.90
CA TYR A 817 1.52 -35.56 -15.87
C TYR A 817 2.06 -34.13 -15.97
N THR A 818 1.20 -33.11 -16.05
CA THR A 818 1.67 -31.71 -16.08
C THR A 818 2.38 -31.30 -14.79
N ALA A 819 1.96 -31.80 -13.63
CA ALA A 819 2.69 -31.60 -12.38
C ALA A 819 4.07 -32.26 -12.42
N SER A 820 4.19 -33.49 -12.95
CA SER A 820 5.50 -34.16 -13.08
C SER A 820 6.42 -33.54 -14.13
N VAL A 821 5.89 -32.82 -15.13
CA VAL A 821 6.69 -31.96 -16.03
C VAL A 821 7.35 -30.82 -15.25
N VAL A 822 6.64 -30.19 -14.30
CA VAL A 822 7.21 -29.09 -13.50
C VAL A 822 8.20 -29.60 -12.45
N THR A 823 7.91 -30.70 -11.74
CA THR A 823 8.88 -31.27 -10.78
C THR A 823 10.12 -31.81 -11.47
N ALA A 824 10.01 -32.30 -12.72
CA ALA A 824 11.15 -32.65 -13.55
C ALA A 824 11.98 -31.42 -13.95
N HIS A 825 11.34 -30.33 -14.37
CA HIS A 825 12.01 -29.07 -14.72
C HIS A 825 12.75 -28.45 -13.53
N LEU A 826 12.13 -28.46 -12.34
CA LEU A 826 12.73 -27.99 -11.09
C LEU A 826 13.80 -28.96 -10.52
N GLY A 827 14.04 -30.12 -11.14
CA GLY A 827 15.06 -31.08 -10.73
C GLY A 827 14.75 -31.88 -9.45
N VAL A 828 13.51 -31.82 -8.96
CA VAL A 828 13.04 -32.40 -7.68
C VAL A 828 12.14 -33.63 -7.83
N VAL A 829 11.90 -34.07 -9.06
CA VAL A 829 10.95 -35.14 -9.43
C VAL A 829 11.07 -36.44 -8.62
N GLU A 830 9.96 -36.88 -8.03
CA GLU A 830 9.90 -38.14 -7.29
C GLU A 830 9.85 -39.39 -8.20
N SER A 831 10.10 -40.58 -7.63
CA SER A 831 10.08 -41.85 -8.38
C SER A 831 8.73 -42.15 -9.07
N ARG A 832 7.60 -41.74 -8.48
CA ARG A 832 6.25 -41.93 -9.06
C ARG A 832 5.97 -40.95 -10.20
N GLU A 833 6.35 -39.69 -9.98
CA GLU A 833 6.22 -38.60 -10.95
C GLU A 833 7.09 -38.85 -12.18
N LYS A 834 8.35 -39.27 -11.94
CA LYS A 834 9.32 -39.57 -12.98
C LYS A 834 8.86 -40.68 -13.90
N PHE A 835 8.21 -41.72 -13.37
CA PHE A 835 7.63 -42.78 -14.19
C PHE A 835 6.61 -42.22 -15.18
N LEU A 836 5.66 -41.41 -14.68
CA LEU A 836 4.61 -40.79 -15.49
C LEU A 836 5.18 -39.77 -16.51
N TYR A 837 6.21 -39.02 -16.11
CA TYR A 837 6.93 -38.10 -17.01
C TYR A 837 7.69 -38.86 -18.12
N ASP A 838 8.46 -39.89 -17.75
CA ASP A 838 9.24 -40.70 -18.70
C ASP A 838 8.35 -41.51 -19.66
N GLU A 839 7.11 -41.86 -19.26
CA GLU A 839 6.12 -42.54 -20.10
C GLU A 839 5.42 -41.62 -21.11
N HIS A 840 5.04 -40.39 -20.71
CA HIS A 840 4.18 -39.52 -21.53
C HIS A 840 4.88 -38.33 -22.20
N LYS A 841 6.14 -38.02 -21.86
CA LYS A 841 6.87 -36.89 -22.49
C LYS A 841 6.96 -37.02 -24.02
N PRO A 842 6.73 -35.93 -24.77
CA PRO A 842 6.72 -35.98 -26.23
C PRO A 842 8.14 -36.19 -26.80
N ASN A 843 8.26 -37.09 -27.76
CA ASN A 843 9.50 -37.30 -28.52
C ASN A 843 9.64 -36.24 -29.62
N GLY A 844 9.88 -35.00 -29.21
CA GLY A 844 9.80 -33.81 -30.07
C GLY A 844 8.54 -33.00 -29.75
N VAL A 845 7.77 -32.62 -30.78
CA VAL A 845 6.50 -31.89 -30.61
C VAL A 845 5.34 -32.83 -30.20
N PRO A 846 4.30 -32.32 -29.52
CA PRO A 846 3.09 -33.09 -29.21
C PRO A 846 2.39 -33.63 -30.47
N ARG A 847 1.62 -34.71 -30.30
CA ARG A 847 0.79 -35.28 -31.36
C ARG A 847 -0.63 -34.73 -31.29
N PHE A 848 -0.80 -33.52 -31.81
CA PHE A 848 -2.12 -32.87 -31.96
C PHE A 848 -3.10 -33.73 -32.76
N LEU A 849 -4.36 -33.77 -32.31
CA LEU A 849 -5.48 -34.43 -33.01
C LEU A 849 -6.46 -33.41 -33.60
N SER A 850 -6.54 -32.23 -33.00
CA SER A 850 -7.43 -31.12 -33.36
C SER A 850 -6.69 -29.79 -33.27
N ALA A 851 -7.14 -28.80 -34.05
CA ALA A 851 -6.74 -27.41 -33.87
C ALA A 851 -7.40 -26.83 -32.60
N MET A 852 -6.76 -25.84 -32.02
CA MET A 852 -7.28 -25.05 -30.90
C MET A 852 -8.57 -24.32 -31.35
N PRO A 853 -9.64 -24.32 -30.53
CA PRO A 853 -10.82 -23.49 -30.79
C PRO A 853 -10.48 -22.00 -30.68
N THR A 854 -11.28 -21.12 -31.29
CA THR A 854 -11.02 -19.66 -31.26
C THR A 854 -11.01 -19.11 -29.84
N GLU A 855 -11.91 -19.62 -29.00
CA GLU A 855 -12.06 -19.35 -27.57
C GLU A 855 -10.83 -19.81 -26.75
N GLY A 856 -9.97 -20.67 -27.32
CA GLY A 856 -8.70 -21.06 -26.70
C GLY A 856 -7.70 -19.91 -26.56
N TRP A 857 -7.84 -18.84 -27.36
CA TRP A 857 -7.01 -17.64 -27.19
C TRP A 857 -7.27 -16.91 -25.87
N ASP A 858 -8.49 -16.96 -25.32
CA ASP A 858 -8.79 -16.42 -23.98
C ASP A 858 -8.08 -17.20 -22.87
N LEU A 859 -7.94 -18.52 -23.04
CA LEU A 859 -7.23 -19.42 -22.11
C LEU A 859 -5.70 -19.22 -22.14
N LEU A 860 -5.16 -18.60 -23.20
CA LEU A 860 -3.74 -18.25 -23.31
C LEU A 860 -3.44 -16.87 -22.70
N ARG A 861 -4.41 -15.94 -22.64
CA ARG A 861 -4.24 -14.60 -22.07
C ARG A 861 -4.13 -14.61 -20.54
N ASP A 862 -3.75 -13.48 -19.96
CA ASP A 862 -3.66 -13.31 -18.50
C ASP A 862 -5.07 -13.23 -17.88
N GLU A 863 -5.32 -13.95 -16.78
CA GLU A 863 -6.60 -13.94 -16.05
C GLU A 863 -6.90 -12.56 -15.43
N ARG A 864 -5.85 -11.80 -15.09
CA ARG A 864 -5.91 -10.47 -14.45
C ARG A 864 -5.60 -9.35 -15.46
N ARG A 865 -6.06 -9.49 -16.71
CA ARG A 865 -5.89 -8.50 -17.78
C ARG A 865 -6.92 -7.37 -17.70
N ASP A 866 -6.52 -6.16 -18.10
CA ASP A 866 -7.43 -5.01 -18.21
C ASP A 866 -8.16 -5.05 -19.55
N THR A 867 -9.37 -5.62 -19.53
CA THR A 867 -10.24 -5.76 -20.72
C THR A 867 -10.75 -4.43 -21.27
N LEU A 868 -10.73 -3.34 -20.49
CA LEU A 868 -11.14 -2.01 -20.97
C LEU A 868 -10.01 -1.35 -21.77
N THR A 869 -8.77 -1.43 -21.26
CA THR A 869 -7.58 -1.02 -22.03
C THR A 869 -7.41 -1.89 -23.28
N GLU A 870 -7.61 -3.21 -23.15
CA GLU A 870 -7.58 -4.18 -24.27
C GLU A 870 -8.59 -3.79 -25.37
N GLY A 871 -9.84 -3.46 -25.02
CA GLY A 871 -10.88 -3.08 -25.97
C GLY A 871 -10.62 -1.76 -26.72
N VAL A 872 -10.04 -0.76 -26.04
CA VAL A 872 -9.64 0.51 -26.70
C VAL A 872 -8.46 0.29 -27.65
N LEU A 873 -7.48 -0.53 -27.27
CA LEU A 873 -6.38 -0.93 -28.16
C LEU A 873 -6.89 -1.75 -29.35
N GLU A 874 -7.89 -2.61 -29.17
CA GLU A 874 -8.51 -3.38 -30.25
C GLU A 874 -9.25 -2.50 -31.27
N ALA A 875 -10.04 -1.53 -30.80
CA ALA A 875 -10.76 -0.62 -31.68
C ALA A 875 -9.84 0.28 -32.54
N ILE A 876 -8.68 0.70 -32.02
CA ILE A 876 -7.73 1.56 -32.77
C ILE A 876 -6.72 0.78 -33.63
N ALA A 877 -6.50 -0.51 -33.35
CA ALA A 877 -5.40 -1.29 -33.94
C ALA A 877 -5.39 -1.27 -35.48
N GLY A 878 -6.54 -1.40 -36.13
CA GLY A 878 -6.64 -1.41 -37.60
C GLY A 878 -6.17 -0.10 -38.23
N ALA A 879 -6.73 1.03 -37.77
CA ALA A 879 -6.41 2.36 -38.28
C ALA A 879 -4.95 2.77 -37.97
N ALA A 880 -4.42 2.42 -36.79
CA ALA A 880 -3.03 2.68 -36.44
C ALA A 880 -2.05 1.88 -37.33
N ILE A 881 -2.30 0.59 -37.54
CA ILE A 881 -1.46 -0.24 -38.42
C ILE A 881 -1.50 0.26 -39.87
N ALA A 882 -2.67 0.65 -40.38
CA ALA A 882 -2.81 1.24 -41.70
C ALA A 882 -2.02 2.56 -41.84
N ALA A 883 -2.17 3.48 -40.89
CA ALA A 883 -1.43 4.74 -40.84
C ALA A 883 0.09 4.52 -40.79
N ARG A 884 0.58 3.52 -40.04
CA ARG A 884 2.03 3.23 -40.00
C ARG A 884 2.54 2.65 -41.32
N LEU A 885 1.75 1.82 -42.00
CA LEU A 885 2.11 1.27 -43.31
C LEU A 885 2.22 2.40 -44.35
N GLU A 886 1.25 3.30 -44.40
CA GLU A 886 1.30 4.49 -45.28
C GLU A 886 2.50 5.39 -44.96
N GLN A 887 2.79 5.63 -43.67
CA GLN A 887 3.98 6.39 -43.26
C GLN A 887 5.26 5.73 -43.77
N LEU A 888 5.44 4.42 -43.56
CA LEU A 888 6.62 3.69 -44.01
C LEU A 888 6.73 3.61 -45.54
N GLU A 889 5.62 3.64 -46.28
CA GLU A 889 5.62 3.77 -47.74
C GLU A 889 6.08 5.17 -48.17
N SER A 890 5.53 6.23 -47.56
CA SER A 890 5.88 7.62 -47.88
C SER A 890 7.33 7.98 -47.53
N ASP A 891 7.87 7.41 -46.44
CA ASP A 891 9.28 7.53 -46.05
C ASP A 891 10.23 6.72 -46.97
N GLY A 892 9.71 5.82 -47.81
CA GLY A 892 10.51 4.86 -48.58
C GLY A 892 11.19 3.79 -47.72
N ARG A 893 10.63 3.47 -46.54
CA ARG A 893 11.20 2.59 -45.51
C ARG A 893 10.58 1.19 -45.45
N LEU A 894 9.51 0.92 -46.20
CA LEU A 894 8.97 -0.44 -46.34
C LEU A 894 10.03 -1.39 -46.96
N PRO A 895 10.30 -2.57 -46.35
CA PRO A 895 11.27 -3.52 -46.89
C PRO A 895 10.87 -4.07 -48.26
N ALA A 896 11.77 -3.95 -49.24
CA ALA A 896 11.58 -4.55 -50.56
C ALA A 896 11.75 -6.09 -50.48
N LEU A 897 10.66 -6.83 -50.61
CA LEU A 897 10.63 -8.29 -50.55
C LEU A 897 10.76 -8.91 -51.95
N ASP A 898 11.76 -9.78 -52.15
CA ASP A 898 11.91 -10.54 -53.39
C ASP A 898 10.92 -11.72 -53.43
N ALA A 899 10.04 -11.71 -54.44
CA ALA A 899 9.09 -12.78 -54.70
C ALA A 899 9.75 -14.15 -54.96
N SER A 900 11.04 -14.21 -55.32
CA SER A 900 11.80 -15.48 -55.44
C SER A 900 12.12 -16.13 -54.09
N GLN A 901 12.16 -15.34 -53.01
CA GLN A 901 12.44 -15.81 -51.64
C GLN A 901 11.18 -16.30 -50.90
N LYS A 902 9.99 -15.89 -51.37
CA LYS A 902 8.68 -16.31 -50.84
C LYS A 902 8.49 -17.83 -51.00
N GLN A 903 8.02 -18.48 -49.94
CA GLN A 903 7.85 -19.93 -49.89
C GLN A 903 6.37 -20.36 -50.01
N ASP A 904 6.13 -21.48 -50.67
CA ASP A 904 4.85 -22.19 -50.63
C ASP A 904 4.79 -23.05 -49.36
N LEU A 905 3.97 -22.66 -48.38
CA LEU A 905 3.85 -23.33 -47.08
C LEU A 905 3.37 -24.79 -47.18
N GLN A 906 2.70 -25.17 -48.27
CA GLN A 906 2.19 -26.54 -48.49
C GLN A 906 3.19 -27.42 -49.26
N ARG A 907 4.17 -26.82 -49.95
CA ARG A 907 5.14 -27.55 -50.81
C ARG A 907 6.60 -27.45 -50.37
N SER A 908 6.96 -26.47 -49.54
CA SER A 908 8.34 -26.28 -49.11
C SER A 908 8.81 -27.45 -48.23
N THR A 909 10.04 -27.90 -48.46
CA THR A 909 10.71 -28.94 -47.64
C THR A 909 11.40 -28.36 -46.40
N ILE A 910 11.50 -27.03 -46.30
CA ILE A 910 12.24 -26.31 -45.25
C ILE A 910 11.51 -26.42 -43.91
N SER A 911 12.21 -26.86 -42.86
CA SER A 911 11.63 -27.17 -41.54
C SER A 911 10.88 -26.01 -40.91
N ILE A 912 11.42 -24.79 -40.93
CA ILE A 912 10.75 -23.60 -40.36
C ILE A 912 9.50 -23.20 -41.15
N VAL A 913 9.54 -23.26 -42.49
CA VAL A 913 8.37 -22.96 -43.35
C VAL A 913 7.23 -23.93 -43.09
N ARG A 914 7.56 -25.23 -43.02
CA ARG A 914 6.61 -26.28 -42.63
C ARG A 914 6.10 -26.07 -41.20
N SER A 915 6.91 -25.49 -40.31
CA SER A 915 6.51 -25.19 -38.94
C SER A 915 5.50 -24.05 -38.86
N PHE A 916 5.66 -22.99 -39.65
CA PHE A 916 4.58 -22.01 -39.85
C PHE A 916 3.30 -22.65 -40.40
N ALA A 917 3.42 -23.57 -41.36
CA ALA A 917 2.26 -24.25 -41.94
C ALA A 917 1.44 -25.06 -40.92
N TRP A 918 2.09 -25.88 -40.08
CA TRP A 918 1.37 -26.64 -39.05
C TRP A 918 1.02 -25.80 -37.81
N GLY A 919 1.92 -24.93 -37.35
CA GLY A 919 1.67 -24.05 -36.20
C GLY A 919 0.46 -23.14 -36.41
N SER A 920 0.31 -22.56 -37.61
CA SER A 920 -0.85 -21.72 -37.94
C SER A 920 -2.15 -22.53 -37.95
N HIS A 921 -2.11 -23.75 -38.52
CA HIS A 921 -3.26 -24.65 -38.53
C HIS A 921 -3.71 -25.04 -37.12
N PHE A 922 -2.79 -25.42 -36.23
CA PHE A 922 -3.14 -25.87 -34.89
C PHE A 922 -3.47 -24.73 -33.92
N LEU A 923 -2.94 -23.52 -34.10
CA LEU A 923 -3.38 -22.33 -33.33
C LEU A 923 -4.64 -21.64 -33.90
N GLY A 924 -5.20 -22.15 -35.00
CA GLY A 924 -6.42 -21.61 -35.62
C GLY A 924 -6.25 -20.24 -36.28
N VAL A 925 -5.03 -19.87 -36.68
CA VAL A 925 -4.69 -18.54 -37.22
C VAL A 925 -4.42 -18.57 -38.72
N THR A 926 -4.65 -17.44 -39.40
CA THR A 926 -4.27 -17.25 -40.81
C THR A 926 -2.75 -17.44 -40.95
N PRO A 927 -2.27 -18.33 -41.83
CA PRO A 927 -0.84 -18.54 -42.02
C PRO A 927 -0.17 -17.31 -42.64
N PRO A 928 1.00 -16.87 -42.13
CA PRO A 928 1.71 -15.73 -42.67
C PRO A 928 2.42 -16.08 -43.98
N ASP A 929 2.70 -15.05 -44.77
CA ASP A 929 3.65 -15.10 -45.88
C ASP A 929 5.07 -15.30 -45.35
N VAL A 930 5.70 -16.44 -45.68
CA VAL A 930 7.05 -16.77 -45.21
C VAL A 930 8.08 -16.56 -46.32
N TYR A 931 9.04 -15.67 -46.07
CA TYR A 931 10.23 -15.44 -46.89
C TYR A 931 11.45 -16.08 -46.23
N VAL A 932 12.35 -16.65 -47.02
CA VAL A 932 13.56 -17.33 -46.51
C VAL A 932 14.81 -16.62 -47.03
N ARG A 933 15.73 -16.26 -46.11
CA ARG A 933 17.03 -15.65 -46.40
C ARG A 933 18.15 -16.33 -45.63
N GLU A 934 18.93 -17.15 -46.34
CA GLU A 934 20.12 -17.81 -45.78
C GLU A 934 21.26 -16.85 -45.45
N ASP A 935 21.23 -15.63 -45.98
CA ASP A 935 22.21 -14.55 -45.76
C ASP A 935 21.89 -13.65 -44.56
N ALA A 936 20.68 -13.74 -43.99
CA ALA A 936 20.26 -12.91 -42.88
C ALA A 936 20.58 -13.58 -41.53
N GLY A 937 21.49 -13.02 -40.75
CA GLY A 937 21.93 -13.50 -39.42
C GLY A 937 20.90 -13.38 -38.29
N VAL A 938 19.61 -13.55 -38.59
CA VAL A 938 18.48 -13.45 -37.65
C VAL A 938 17.77 -14.80 -37.51
N SER A 939 16.88 -14.91 -36.52
CA SER A 939 16.01 -16.09 -36.36
C SER A 939 14.70 -15.89 -37.14
N LEU A 940 13.72 -15.22 -36.53
CA LEU A 940 12.45 -14.85 -37.14
C LEU A 940 12.24 -13.34 -36.96
N VAL A 941 11.87 -12.65 -38.04
CA VAL A 941 11.58 -11.20 -38.02
C VAL A 941 10.24 -10.97 -38.69
N ALA A 942 9.33 -10.31 -37.99
CA ALA A 942 8.06 -9.86 -38.58
C ALA A 942 8.34 -8.67 -39.49
N ILE A 943 7.79 -8.68 -40.71
CA ILE A 943 7.96 -7.60 -41.67
C ILE A 943 6.73 -6.69 -41.62
N PRO A 944 6.89 -5.35 -41.51
CA PRO A 944 5.79 -4.41 -41.65
C PRO A 944 5.10 -4.55 -43.02
N ALA A 945 3.93 -5.17 -43.02
CA ALA A 945 3.09 -5.42 -44.19
C ALA A 945 1.61 -5.51 -43.77
N THR A 946 0.70 -5.34 -44.74
CA THR A 946 -0.75 -5.48 -44.51
C THR A 946 -1.10 -6.89 -44.03
N ASP A 947 -0.78 -7.89 -44.84
CA ASP A 947 -0.88 -9.30 -44.47
C ASP A 947 0.27 -9.71 -43.53
N ALA A 948 0.01 -10.67 -42.65
CA ALA A 948 1.03 -11.17 -41.72
C ALA A 948 2.20 -11.76 -42.52
N THR A 949 3.40 -11.19 -42.36
CA THR A 949 4.57 -11.51 -43.19
C THR A 949 5.80 -11.70 -42.31
N VAL A 950 6.54 -12.79 -42.56
CA VAL A 950 7.68 -13.22 -41.73
C VAL A 950 8.90 -13.50 -42.60
N LEU A 951 10.06 -13.00 -42.16
CA LEU A 951 11.36 -13.38 -42.67
C LEU A 951 12.03 -14.41 -41.75
N ALA A 952 12.32 -15.59 -42.28
CA ALA A 952 13.11 -16.63 -41.61
C ALA A 952 14.58 -16.54 -42.05
N GLY A 953 15.45 -16.25 -41.09
CA GLY A 953 16.89 -16.11 -41.28
C GLY A 953 17.70 -17.36 -40.90
N GLN A 954 19.02 -17.25 -41.02
CA GLN A 954 19.99 -18.33 -40.79
C GLN A 954 19.80 -19.06 -39.46
N HIS A 955 19.46 -18.35 -38.38
CA HIS A 955 19.30 -18.93 -37.03
C HIS A 955 17.98 -19.70 -36.80
N ALA A 956 17.02 -19.60 -37.73
CA ALA A 956 15.84 -20.45 -37.79
C ALA A 956 15.96 -21.59 -38.84
N LEU A 957 16.93 -21.49 -39.76
CA LEU A 957 17.13 -22.46 -40.86
C LEU A 957 18.09 -23.60 -40.50
N ARG A 958 19.00 -23.41 -39.54
CA ARG A 958 20.06 -24.36 -39.17
C ARG A 958 20.15 -24.53 -37.66
N GLY A 959 20.63 -25.69 -37.20
CA GLY A 959 20.91 -25.99 -35.79
C GLY A 959 19.71 -26.28 -34.88
N ARG A 960 18.48 -25.93 -35.28
CA ARG A 960 17.26 -26.08 -34.46
C ARG A 960 16.59 -27.44 -34.59
N THR A 961 16.12 -27.97 -33.46
CA THR A 961 15.18 -29.10 -33.37
C THR A 961 13.75 -28.68 -33.70
N LEU A 962 12.86 -29.64 -34.00
CA LEU A 962 11.46 -29.35 -34.31
C LEU A 962 10.69 -28.74 -33.11
N ALA A 963 11.09 -29.05 -31.87
CA ALA A 963 10.49 -28.47 -30.67
C ALA A 963 10.88 -26.99 -30.50
N GLU A 964 12.14 -26.64 -30.73
CA GLU A 964 12.56 -25.22 -30.72
C GLU A 964 11.85 -24.42 -31.82
N LEU A 965 11.73 -24.98 -33.03
CA LEU A 965 11.01 -24.35 -34.14
C LEU A 965 9.51 -24.17 -33.80
N ALA A 966 8.91 -25.12 -33.07
CA ALA A 966 7.52 -25.01 -32.62
C ALA A 966 7.31 -23.86 -31.62
N PHE A 967 8.20 -23.72 -30.62
CA PHE A 967 8.14 -22.60 -29.68
C PHE A 967 8.27 -21.26 -30.41
N LEU A 968 9.32 -21.13 -31.23
CA LEU A 968 9.61 -19.90 -31.97
C LEU A 968 8.44 -19.51 -32.89
N VAL A 969 7.83 -20.47 -33.60
CA VAL A 969 6.66 -20.22 -34.46
C VAL A 969 5.43 -19.85 -33.65
N GLY A 970 5.07 -20.58 -32.59
CA GLY A 970 3.85 -20.29 -31.82
C GLY A 970 3.91 -18.91 -31.14
N ARG A 971 5.09 -18.55 -30.61
CA ARG A 971 5.35 -17.22 -30.07
C ARG A 971 5.26 -16.14 -31.16
N HIS A 972 5.88 -16.35 -32.32
CA HIS A 972 5.88 -15.36 -33.41
C HIS A 972 4.49 -15.15 -34.02
N LEU A 973 3.71 -16.22 -34.22
CA LEU A 973 2.33 -16.16 -34.69
C LEU A 973 1.43 -15.35 -33.75
N THR A 974 1.66 -15.41 -32.43
CA THR A 974 0.83 -14.69 -31.45
C THR A 974 0.89 -13.17 -31.61
N TYR A 975 2.01 -12.59 -32.06
CA TYR A 975 2.09 -11.16 -32.38
C TYR A 975 1.33 -10.77 -33.66
N HIS A 976 0.91 -11.74 -34.48
CA HIS A 976 0.06 -11.49 -35.65
C HIS A 976 -1.44 -11.63 -35.36
N VAL A 977 -1.84 -11.98 -34.13
CA VAL A 977 -3.24 -12.17 -33.72
C VAL A 977 -3.87 -10.87 -33.26
N GLY A 978 -4.89 -10.40 -34.00
CA GLY A 978 -5.72 -9.26 -33.62
C GLY A 978 -4.91 -8.02 -33.23
N HIS A 979 -5.28 -7.42 -32.10
CA HIS A 979 -4.69 -6.17 -31.61
C HIS A 979 -3.27 -6.33 -31.02
N HIS A 980 -2.76 -7.56 -30.80
CA HIS A 980 -1.35 -7.79 -30.45
C HIS A 980 -0.39 -7.24 -31.51
N ARG A 981 -0.84 -7.14 -32.77
CA ARG A 981 -0.08 -6.58 -33.90
C ARG A 981 0.44 -5.17 -33.65
N LEU A 982 -0.18 -4.38 -32.76
CA LEU A 982 0.32 -3.03 -32.41
C LEU A 982 1.79 -3.04 -32.00
N LEU A 983 2.25 -4.05 -31.24
CA LEU A 983 3.65 -4.17 -30.81
C LEU A 983 4.66 -4.37 -31.97
N LEU A 984 4.20 -4.74 -33.17
CA LEU A 984 5.04 -4.86 -34.37
C LEU A 984 5.20 -3.54 -35.14
N PHE A 985 4.34 -2.54 -34.87
CA PHE A 985 4.28 -1.25 -35.58
C PHE A 985 4.49 -0.03 -34.64
N TYR A 986 4.35 -0.25 -33.33
CA TYR A 986 4.50 0.71 -32.23
C TYR A 986 5.18 -0.03 -31.05
N PRO A 987 6.45 -0.45 -31.19
CA PRO A 987 7.12 -1.33 -30.23
C PRO A 987 7.54 -0.63 -28.93
N SER A 988 7.59 0.70 -28.91
CA SER A 988 7.95 1.47 -27.71
C SER A 988 6.72 1.81 -26.85
N LEU A 989 6.91 1.86 -25.53
CA LEU A 989 5.85 2.22 -24.58
C LEU A 989 5.31 3.65 -24.81
N GLU A 990 6.17 4.57 -25.26
CA GLU A 990 5.77 5.94 -25.60
C GLU A 990 4.84 5.96 -26.81
N GLU A 991 5.19 5.25 -27.88
CA GLU A 991 4.36 5.13 -29.09
C GLU A 991 3.04 4.40 -28.82
N LEU A 992 3.04 3.35 -27.99
CA LEU A 992 1.83 2.65 -27.56
C LEU A 992 0.94 3.56 -26.71
N SER A 993 1.54 4.38 -25.84
CA SER A 993 0.82 5.40 -25.06
C SER A 993 0.24 6.50 -25.95
N ALA A 994 0.98 6.94 -26.96
CA ALA A 994 0.47 7.87 -27.96
C ALA A 994 -0.66 7.25 -28.80
N CYS A 995 -0.64 5.95 -29.08
CA CYS A 995 -1.76 5.26 -29.73
C CYS A 995 -3.03 5.26 -28.85
N PHE A 996 -2.89 4.85 -27.59
CA PHE A 996 -4.00 4.82 -26.63
C PHE A 996 -4.60 6.21 -26.36
N VAL A 997 -3.76 7.24 -26.22
CA VAL A 997 -4.24 8.61 -25.99
C VAL A 997 -4.78 9.25 -27.28
N SER A 998 -4.29 8.85 -28.47
CA SER A 998 -4.92 9.23 -29.74
C SER A 998 -6.32 8.63 -29.88
N ALA A 999 -6.51 7.36 -29.50
CA ALA A 999 -7.83 6.73 -29.45
C ALA A 999 -8.82 7.51 -28.56
N ILE A 1000 -8.40 7.89 -27.34
CA ILE A 1000 -9.21 8.75 -26.46
C ILE A 1000 -9.48 10.12 -27.10
N ALA A 1001 -8.46 10.79 -27.62
CA ALA A 1001 -8.60 12.13 -28.21
C ALA A 1001 -9.44 12.17 -29.50
N ILE A 1002 -9.71 11.01 -30.13
CA ILE A 1002 -10.63 10.87 -31.27
C ILE A 1002 -12.08 10.75 -30.78
N ALA A 1003 -12.35 9.86 -29.82
CA ALA A 1003 -13.68 9.61 -29.29
C ALA A 1003 -14.18 10.70 -28.31
N LEU A 1004 -13.26 11.33 -27.56
CA LEU A 1004 -13.51 12.39 -26.59
C LEU A 1004 -12.61 13.61 -26.88
N PRO A 1005 -12.99 14.48 -27.84
CA PRO A 1005 -12.11 15.57 -28.31
C PRO A 1005 -11.74 16.63 -27.26
N ASP A 1006 -12.48 16.73 -26.15
CA ASP A 1006 -12.28 17.72 -25.09
C ASP A 1006 -11.33 17.22 -23.95
N GLU A 1007 -10.91 15.95 -23.96
CA GLU A 1007 -10.01 15.39 -22.94
C GLU A 1007 -8.56 15.95 -23.04
N PRO A 1008 -7.94 16.39 -21.94
CA PRO A 1008 -6.63 17.03 -21.97
C PRO A 1008 -5.46 16.07 -22.26
N ILE A 1009 -4.90 16.16 -23.45
CA ILE A 1009 -3.72 15.38 -23.88
C ILE A 1009 -2.50 15.67 -22.95
N PRO A 1010 -1.88 14.64 -22.32
CA PRO A 1010 -0.71 14.79 -21.44
C PRO A 1010 0.48 15.43 -22.15
N ALA A 1011 1.19 16.32 -21.45
CA ALA A 1011 2.23 17.17 -22.05
C ALA A 1011 3.40 16.37 -22.67
N LYS A 1012 3.87 15.30 -22.03
CA LYS A 1012 5.06 14.54 -22.48
C LYS A 1012 4.90 13.91 -23.87
N ILE A 1013 3.70 13.46 -24.24
CA ILE A 1013 3.42 12.77 -25.52
C ILE A 1013 2.57 13.61 -26.48
N ARG A 1014 2.34 14.89 -26.16
CA ARG A 1014 1.37 15.74 -26.85
C ARG A 1014 1.62 15.85 -28.35
N ASP A 1015 2.87 16.10 -28.73
CA ASP A 1015 3.22 16.34 -30.14
C ASP A 1015 3.12 15.04 -30.96
N VAL A 1016 3.40 13.88 -30.34
CA VAL A 1016 3.20 12.56 -30.95
C VAL A 1016 1.71 12.26 -31.14
N VAL A 1017 0.86 12.52 -30.14
CA VAL A 1017 -0.60 12.36 -30.23
C VAL A 1017 -1.21 13.30 -31.28
N LEU A 1018 -0.76 14.56 -31.35
CA LEU A 1018 -1.22 15.52 -32.36
C LEU A 1018 -0.77 15.15 -33.79
N ALA A 1019 0.34 14.41 -33.94
CA ALA A 1019 0.75 13.85 -35.23
C ALA A 1019 -0.02 12.56 -35.59
N PHE A 1020 -0.27 11.67 -34.62
CA PHE A 1020 -0.94 10.39 -34.83
C PHE A 1020 -2.46 10.54 -35.07
N LYS A 1021 -3.15 11.37 -34.28
CA LYS A 1021 -4.61 11.56 -34.35
C LYS A 1021 -5.14 11.75 -35.80
N PRO A 1022 -4.68 12.74 -36.60
CA PRO A 1022 -5.24 12.97 -37.94
C PRO A 1022 -4.95 11.82 -38.92
N LEU A 1023 -3.86 11.08 -38.72
CA LEU A 1023 -3.55 9.89 -39.53
C LEU A 1023 -4.53 8.75 -39.19
N PHE A 1024 -4.81 8.52 -37.90
CA PHE A 1024 -5.75 7.48 -37.49
C PHE A 1024 -7.20 7.83 -37.87
N GLU A 1025 -7.60 9.10 -37.75
CA GLU A 1025 -8.93 9.56 -38.18
C GLU A 1025 -9.19 9.38 -39.68
N ALA A 1026 -8.15 9.37 -40.51
CA ALA A 1026 -8.25 9.11 -41.95
C ALA A 1026 -8.44 7.62 -42.30
N HIS A 1027 -8.06 6.71 -41.40
CA HIS A 1027 -8.16 5.25 -41.57
C HIS A 1027 -9.29 4.60 -40.76
N LEU A 1028 -10.12 5.39 -40.06
CA LEU A 1028 -11.32 4.93 -39.35
C LEU A 1028 -12.59 5.12 -40.19
N ASP A 1029 -13.28 4.02 -40.52
CA ASP A 1029 -14.64 4.07 -41.08
C ASP A 1029 -15.73 4.35 -40.01
N ASP A 1030 -16.99 4.54 -40.43
CA ASP A 1030 -18.11 4.87 -39.54
C ASP A 1030 -18.41 3.77 -38.50
N GLU A 1031 -18.14 2.50 -38.79
CA GLU A 1031 -18.39 1.36 -37.90
C GLU A 1031 -17.25 1.21 -36.88
N GLN A 1032 -16.00 1.32 -37.35
CA GLN A 1032 -14.81 1.35 -36.51
C GLN A 1032 -14.80 2.55 -35.56
N ARG A 1033 -15.17 3.74 -36.04
CA ARG A 1033 -15.31 4.95 -35.24
C ARG A 1033 -16.34 4.78 -34.13
N LYS A 1034 -17.51 4.21 -34.45
CA LYS A 1034 -18.54 3.90 -33.45
C LYS A 1034 -18.06 2.87 -32.42
N ALA A 1035 -17.34 1.83 -32.84
CA ALA A 1035 -16.77 0.84 -31.92
C ALA A 1035 -15.71 1.47 -30.98
N LEU A 1036 -14.90 2.40 -31.50
CA LEU A 1036 -13.93 3.19 -30.72
C LEU A 1036 -14.63 4.11 -29.70
N GLU A 1037 -15.68 4.81 -30.12
CA GLU A 1037 -16.52 5.64 -29.23
C GLU A 1037 -17.16 4.81 -28.11
N GLU A 1038 -17.67 3.61 -28.41
CA GLU A 1038 -18.24 2.70 -27.41
C GLU A 1038 -17.17 2.15 -26.45
N ALA A 1039 -16.00 1.75 -26.94
CA ALA A 1039 -14.89 1.26 -26.12
C ALA A 1039 -14.32 2.35 -25.19
N VAL A 1040 -14.05 3.55 -25.71
CA VAL A 1040 -13.55 4.69 -24.92
C VAL A 1040 -14.60 5.15 -23.90
N SER A 1041 -15.90 5.13 -24.26
CA SER A 1041 -16.97 5.45 -23.31
C SER A 1041 -17.03 4.45 -22.14
N ALA A 1042 -16.87 3.15 -22.43
CA ALA A 1042 -16.83 2.12 -21.39
C ALA A 1042 -15.59 2.27 -20.47
N PHE A 1043 -14.42 2.55 -21.05
CA PHE A 1043 -13.19 2.84 -20.31
C PHE A 1043 -13.35 4.07 -19.39
N ALA A 1044 -13.83 5.19 -19.92
CA ALA A 1044 -14.02 6.44 -19.18
C ALA A 1044 -15.06 6.28 -18.05
N ALA A 1045 -16.17 5.58 -18.29
CA ALA A 1045 -17.20 5.32 -17.29
C ALA A 1045 -16.72 4.48 -16.09
N ALA A 1046 -15.66 3.68 -16.27
CA ALA A 1046 -15.06 2.90 -15.19
C ALA A 1046 -14.08 3.71 -14.31
N ASN A 1047 -13.59 4.87 -14.79
CA ASN A 1047 -12.60 5.72 -14.10
C ASN A 1047 -11.31 4.96 -13.72
N VAL A 1048 -10.87 4.04 -14.60
CA VAL A 1048 -9.65 3.24 -14.45
C VAL A 1048 -8.47 3.95 -15.12
N ARG A 1049 -7.23 3.68 -14.66
CA ARG A 1049 -6.01 4.13 -15.34
C ARG A 1049 -5.46 3.00 -16.22
N PRO A 1050 -4.99 3.28 -17.46
CA PRO A 1050 -4.54 2.25 -18.36
C PRO A 1050 -3.16 1.73 -17.96
N ASP A 1051 -2.98 0.41 -17.94
CA ASP A 1051 -1.70 -0.24 -17.64
C ASP A 1051 -1.13 -0.88 -18.92
N LEU A 1052 -0.58 -0.03 -19.79
CA LEU A 1052 0.02 -0.42 -21.06
C LEU A 1052 1.27 -1.30 -20.92
N PRO A 1053 2.17 -1.10 -19.92
CA PRO A 1053 3.25 -2.04 -19.63
C PRO A 1053 2.72 -3.44 -19.30
N ARG A 1054 1.69 -3.54 -18.44
CA ARG A 1054 1.03 -4.82 -18.12
C ARG A 1054 0.36 -5.46 -19.32
N TRP A 1055 -0.30 -4.69 -20.19
CA TRP A 1055 -0.87 -5.23 -21.43
C TRP A 1055 0.22 -5.81 -22.34
N ALA A 1056 1.33 -5.09 -22.55
CA ALA A 1056 2.46 -5.59 -23.36
C ALA A 1056 3.08 -6.87 -22.75
N ALA A 1057 3.26 -6.90 -21.42
CA ALA A 1057 3.72 -8.07 -20.69
C ALA A 1057 2.72 -9.26 -20.79
N ALA A 1058 1.41 -9.00 -20.78
CA ALA A 1058 0.39 -10.03 -20.98
C ALA A 1058 0.38 -10.59 -22.41
N VAL A 1059 0.70 -9.78 -23.43
CA VAL A 1059 0.93 -10.27 -24.80
C VAL A 1059 2.20 -11.14 -24.85
N GLU A 1060 3.29 -10.76 -24.16
CA GLU A 1060 4.47 -11.64 -24.07
C GLU A 1060 4.15 -12.98 -23.40
N ARG A 1061 3.37 -13.00 -22.31
CA ARG A 1061 2.88 -14.24 -21.65
C ARG A 1061 2.01 -15.08 -22.58
N CYS A 1062 1.05 -14.47 -23.26
CA CYS A 1062 0.21 -15.15 -24.24
C CYS A 1062 1.06 -15.82 -25.33
N ALA A 1063 2.10 -15.12 -25.82
CA ALA A 1063 3.00 -15.62 -26.84
C ALA A 1063 3.92 -16.75 -26.34
N THR A 1064 4.46 -16.68 -25.12
CA THR A 1064 5.26 -17.77 -24.54
C THR A 1064 4.42 -19.01 -24.26
N ARG A 1065 3.18 -18.85 -23.76
CA ARG A 1065 2.22 -19.95 -23.54
C ARG A 1065 1.82 -20.62 -24.85
N ALA A 1066 1.52 -19.85 -25.90
CA ALA A 1066 1.22 -20.38 -27.24
C ALA A 1066 2.40 -21.14 -27.84
N GLY A 1067 3.61 -20.61 -27.70
CA GLY A 1067 4.85 -21.30 -28.08
C GLY A 1067 5.06 -22.60 -27.29
N TYR A 1068 4.86 -22.58 -25.97
CA TYR A 1068 4.99 -23.75 -25.11
C TYR A 1068 3.98 -24.84 -25.45
N LEU A 1069 2.72 -24.48 -25.73
CA LEU A 1069 1.66 -25.40 -26.14
C LEU A 1069 1.99 -26.13 -27.46
N LEU A 1070 2.63 -25.45 -28.42
CA LEU A 1070 3.16 -26.09 -29.63
C LEU A 1070 4.45 -26.91 -29.39
N CYS A 1071 5.28 -26.48 -28.44
CA CYS A 1071 6.58 -27.10 -28.15
C CYS A 1071 6.48 -28.40 -27.33
N GLY A 1072 5.58 -28.45 -26.34
CA GLY A 1072 5.39 -29.60 -25.45
C GLY A 1072 6.53 -29.91 -24.47
N SER A 1073 7.56 -29.07 -24.38
CA SER A 1073 8.72 -29.30 -23.49
C SER A 1073 9.12 -28.01 -22.77
N LEU A 1074 9.02 -28.03 -21.44
CA LEU A 1074 9.31 -26.87 -20.59
C LEU A 1074 10.82 -26.54 -20.59
N ASP A 1075 11.68 -27.57 -20.59
CA ASP A 1075 13.14 -27.43 -20.65
C ASP A 1075 13.63 -26.72 -21.93
N VAL A 1076 13.04 -27.07 -23.08
CA VAL A 1076 13.35 -26.44 -24.37
C VAL A 1076 12.94 -24.96 -24.35
N VAL A 1077 11.73 -24.67 -23.85
CA VAL A 1077 11.25 -23.28 -23.76
C VAL A 1077 12.10 -22.44 -22.79
N ALA A 1078 12.42 -22.97 -21.60
CA ALA A 1078 13.27 -22.28 -20.63
C ALA A 1078 14.69 -22.02 -21.17
N THR A 1079 15.25 -22.97 -21.93
CA THR A 1079 16.56 -22.81 -22.57
C THR A 1079 16.54 -21.73 -23.65
N LEU A 1080 15.47 -21.66 -24.44
CA LEU A 1080 15.30 -20.60 -25.44
C LEU A 1080 15.10 -19.23 -24.80
N LEU A 1081 14.22 -19.12 -23.79
CA LEU A 1081 13.94 -17.87 -23.09
C LEU A 1081 15.18 -17.27 -22.41
N ARG A 1082 16.04 -18.11 -21.82
CA ARG A 1082 17.32 -17.68 -21.22
C ARG A 1082 18.38 -17.26 -22.25
N ALA A 1083 18.22 -17.64 -23.51
CA ALA A 1083 19.11 -17.29 -24.62
C ALA A 1083 18.58 -16.13 -25.48
N GLU A 1084 17.45 -15.53 -25.12
CA GLU A 1084 16.86 -14.37 -25.79
C GLU A 1084 17.25 -13.04 -25.11
N PRO A 1085 17.32 -11.93 -25.84
CA PRO A 1085 17.41 -10.60 -25.23
C PRO A 1085 16.15 -10.30 -24.40
N ARG A 1086 16.32 -9.47 -23.35
CA ARG A 1086 15.21 -9.05 -22.48
C ARG A 1086 14.12 -8.33 -23.30
N GLY A 1087 12.85 -8.66 -23.03
CA GLY A 1087 11.68 -8.03 -23.61
C GLY A 1087 10.94 -7.17 -22.58
N ALA A 1088 9.61 -7.06 -22.70
CA ALA A 1088 8.77 -6.44 -21.68
C ALA A 1088 8.78 -7.23 -20.35
N LEU A 1089 9.06 -8.54 -20.41
CA LEU A 1089 9.40 -9.38 -19.26
C LEU A 1089 10.79 -10.02 -19.46
N ASP A 1090 11.47 -10.36 -18.35
CA ASP A 1090 12.70 -11.15 -18.36
C ASP A 1090 12.43 -12.66 -18.56
N ALA A 1091 13.50 -13.45 -18.65
CA ALA A 1091 13.42 -14.89 -18.90
C ALA A 1091 12.82 -15.68 -17.72
N GLU A 1092 13.19 -15.37 -16.47
CA GLU A 1092 12.73 -16.14 -15.31
C GLU A 1092 11.28 -15.79 -14.95
N THR A 1093 10.85 -14.54 -15.13
CA THR A 1093 9.41 -14.19 -15.00
C THR A 1093 8.55 -14.91 -16.04
N LYS A 1094 9.05 -15.10 -17.27
CA LYS A 1094 8.36 -15.90 -18.30
C LYS A 1094 8.34 -17.39 -17.96
N ILE A 1095 9.42 -17.92 -17.39
CA ILE A 1095 9.49 -19.32 -16.96
C ILE A 1095 8.54 -19.55 -15.77
N ALA A 1096 8.54 -18.67 -14.77
CA ALA A 1096 7.64 -18.72 -13.61
C ALA A 1096 6.14 -18.70 -14.02
N ASP A 1097 5.76 -17.84 -14.97
CA ASP A 1097 4.41 -17.86 -15.57
C ASP A 1097 4.08 -19.22 -16.20
N LEU A 1098 5.04 -19.82 -16.92
CA LEU A 1098 4.88 -21.15 -17.51
C LEU A 1098 4.79 -22.28 -16.47
N LEU A 1099 5.44 -22.18 -15.30
CA LEU A 1099 5.32 -23.22 -14.25
C LEU A 1099 3.87 -23.25 -13.71
N GLY A 1100 3.32 -22.09 -13.34
CA GLY A 1100 1.95 -21.95 -12.87
C GLY A 1100 0.92 -22.26 -13.96
N PHE A 1101 1.16 -21.81 -15.20
CA PHE A 1101 0.32 -22.15 -16.36
C PHE A 1101 0.31 -23.65 -16.63
N THR A 1102 1.44 -24.35 -16.50
CA THR A 1102 1.56 -25.79 -16.82
C THR A 1102 0.57 -26.65 -16.04
N VAL A 1103 0.30 -26.35 -14.77
CA VAL A 1103 -0.69 -27.07 -13.93
C VAL A 1103 -2.09 -26.45 -13.92
N SER A 1104 -2.27 -25.30 -14.58
CA SER A 1104 -3.54 -24.56 -14.59
C SER A 1104 -4.70 -25.33 -15.25
N GLU A 1105 -5.92 -24.93 -14.92
CA GLU A 1105 -7.13 -25.44 -15.60
C GLU A 1105 -7.13 -25.04 -17.08
N ALA A 1106 -6.78 -23.79 -17.39
CA ALA A 1106 -6.69 -23.27 -18.76
C ALA A 1106 -5.79 -24.13 -19.66
N HIS A 1107 -4.58 -24.50 -19.18
CA HIS A 1107 -3.69 -25.39 -19.92
C HIS A 1107 -4.27 -26.82 -20.04
N SER A 1108 -4.92 -27.33 -18.99
CA SER A 1108 -5.59 -28.64 -19.03
C SER A 1108 -6.68 -28.68 -20.12
N THR A 1109 -7.56 -27.67 -20.16
CA THR A 1109 -8.62 -27.53 -21.17
C THR A 1109 -8.05 -27.35 -22.58
N LEU A 1110 -6.99 -26.55 -22.75
CA LEU A 1110 -6.29 -26.42 -24.04
C LEU A 1110 -5.75 -27.77 -24.52
N ARG A 1111 -5.05 -28.51 -23.65
CA ARG A 1111 -4.49 -29.84 -23.95
C ARG A 1111 -5.55 -30.85 -24.36
N GLU A 1112 -6.70 -30.85 -23.67
CA GLU A 1112 -7.85 -31.68 -24.03
C GLU A 1112 -8.45 -31.27 -25.38
N SER A 1113 -8.71 -29.97 -25.60
CA SER A 1113 -9.34 -29.47 -26.83
C SER A 1113 -8.53 -29.77 -28.11
N MET A 1114 -7.20 -29.83 -28.00
CA MET A 1114 -6.27 -30.17 -29.09
C MET A 1114 -5.94 -31.67 -29.17
N GLY A 1115 -6.45 -32.48 -28.23
CA GLY A 1115 -6.24 -33.92 -28.16
C GLY A 1115 -4.81 -34.34 -27.79
N ILE A 1116 -4.09 -33.52 -27.03
CA ILE A 1116 -2.71 -33.80 -26.54
C ILE A 1116 -2.65 -34.16 -25.05
N SER A 1117 -3.79 -34.22 -24.35
CA SER A 1117 -3.89 -34.63 -22.96
C SER A 1117 -3.74 -36.16 -22.78
N VAL A 1118 -3.10 -36.57 -21.69
CA VAL A 1118 -3.02 -37.97 -21.25
C VAL A 1118 -4.42 -38.47 -20.89
N GLN A 1119 -4.80 -39.62 -21.45
CA GLN A 1119 -6.13 -40.22 -21.28
C GLN A 1119 -6.15 -41.22 -20.11
N PRO A 1120 -7.30 -41.38 -19.41
CA PRO A 1120 -7.48 -42.32 -18.29
C PRO A 1120 -7.76 -43.78 -18.70
#